data_AF-A0A953GYA4-F1
#
_entry.id   AF-A0A953GYA4-F1
#
_cell.length_a   1.000
_cell.length_b   1.000
_cell.length_c   1.000
_cell.angle_alpha   90.00
_cell.angle_beta   90.00
_cell.angle_gamma   90.00
#
_symmetry.space_group_name_H-M   'P 1'
#
loop_
_entity.id
_entity.type
_entity.pdbx_description
1 polymer ?
#
loop_
_entity_poly.entity_id
_entity_poly.type
_entity_poly.pdbx_seq_one_letter_code
_entity_poly.pdbx_strand_id
1 'polypeptide(L)'
;MTQPLLAQVNRAKQPDPEPPPKAAFPPYETFKLKNGLKVFLVKNDKPIVTFRMLVRGGKSAEGGQTYISDVAADLMDKGTTTVSAKEFAERIDFVGGSISASSSDELISVSARGLKKHLEVILNLYSDAIINPAYAQEELDKYIQDQITGLASAKARSEFLADYATRKLMFGTTPIGRMPTEDDMRNITREKVLAFHNTWFVPSNATLAVVGNITKEDLVVRLESAFANWKSGKQPTVAKLDIPERKGRRLIVVDRPAAVQSTIRVIGSGPAMNDPERPKSSILNNVFGGGTGLGNRLTMNLRETHAYTYSPYSYFDPNPFRSMFIATADVRNAVTDSAVKEMLHEMARMRNEAVPGDELNRNIQSAIGGFLMSVSDPAVTASRVQSIDFFKLPKDYFAKLPAIYNATTAADVQRLAKKYFVEDQLAIVIVGKASEIADKLKQFGTVEVWDADLNPVGGTDASAEIGMTAQQVWDKMLAAMGGEATMRSVTSRKMQAEIATNAGNSVLKGKFEMIEEAPNKVYQMMDMGIAKTEQYSTGSAVAMLISRSGTPPQTQKIEGEAAEKYYESTHIMPEAYVKDMGATLKVKGKKVVNGVECVQIAVVYPKSGEALYSINASTYLPVRIDPSMGMPSILSDWKTVDGVMFPFAITIIPMPGQEMHLKDIQYKLNDPISPAVFTKIQ
;
A
#
# COMPACT_ATOMS: atom_id res chain seq x y z
N MET A 1 52.91 -5.18 -42.47
CA MET A 1 52.03 -5.57 -41.36
C MET A 1 52.76 -5.26 -40.06
N THR A 2 52.36 -4.21 -39.36
CA THR A 2 52.89 -3.86 -38.03
C THR A 2 51.68 -3.74 -37.11
N GLN A 3 51.45 -4.78 -36.29
CA GLN A 3 50.47 -4.72 -35.20
C GLN A 3 51.02 -3.79 -34.10
N PRO A 4 50.19 -2.91 -33.51
CA PRO A 4 50.63 -2.16 -32.34
C PRO A 4 50.66 -3.10 -31.13
N LEU A 5 51.75 -3.03 -30.36
CA LEU A 5 51.86 -3.63 -29.04
C LEU A 5 50.72 -3.10 -28.16
N LEU A 6 49.75 -3.95 -27.81
CA LEU A 6 48.83 -3.67 -26.70
C LEU A 6 49.64 -3.71 -25.41
N ALA A 7 49.82 -2.57 -24.77
CA ALA A 7 50.45 -2.47 -23.47
C ALA A 7 49.74 -3.40 -22.47
N GLN A 8 50.54 -4.21 -21.76
CA GLN A 8 50.06 -5.17 -20.78
C GLN A 8 49.37 -4.41 -19.64
N VAL A 9 48.03 -4.48 -19.59
CA VAL A 9 47.22 -3.80 -18.56
C VAL A 9 47.59 -4.35 -17.18
N ASN A 10 48.17 -3.52 -16.34
CA ASN A 10 48.48 -3.87 -14.96
C ASN A 10 47.17 -3.96 -14.14
N ARG A 11 46.65 -5.17 -13.95
CA ARG A 11 45.40 -5.44 -13.23
C ARG A 11 45.50 -5.25 -11.71
N ALA A 12 46.68 -4.97 -11.16
CA ALA A 12 46.87 -4.67 -9.74
C ALA A 12 46.68 -3.18 -9.42
N LYS A 13 46.63 -2.29 -10.43
CA LYS A 13 46.39 -0.87 -10.25
C LYS A 13 45.02 -0.52 -10.86
N GLN A 14 44.12 0.03 -10.04
CA GLN A 14 42.86 0.58 -10.54
C GLN A 14 43.19 1.64 -11.61
N PRO A 15 42.54 1.62 -12.79
CA PRO A 15 42.73 2.66 -13.79
C PRO A 15 42.42 4.02 -13.17
N ASP A 16 43.24 5.02 -13.48
CA ASP A 16 42.94 6.39 -13.09
C ASP A 16 41.58 6.77 -13.70
N PRO A 17 40.65 7.39 -12.94
CA PRO A 17 39.36 7.79 -13.49
C PRO A 17 39.59 8.75 -14.66
N GLU A 18 39.02 8.45 -15.82
CA GLU A 18 38.96 9.45 -16.90
C GLU A 18 38.23 10.71 -16.38
N PRO A 19 38.61 11.92 -16.86
CA PRO A 19 37.87 13.12 -16.55
C PRO A 19 36.39 12.89 -16.90
N PRO A 20 35.44 13.18 -15.99
CA PRO A 20 34.04 12.94 -16.28
C PRO A 20 33.67 13.67 -17.57
N PRO A 21 32.93 13.02 -18.49
CA PRO A 21 32.49 13.67 -19.71
C PRO A 21 31.77 14.97 -19.35
N LYS A 22 31.98 16.03 -20.15
CA LYS A 22 31.24 17.30 -20.03
C LYS A 22 29.77 17.13 -20.46
N ALA A 23 29.08 16.12 -19.95
CA ALA A 23 27.67 15.90 -20.21
C ALA A 23 26.86 16.93 -19.41
N ALA A 24 26.49 18.03 -20.05
CA ALA A 24 25.51 18.95 -19.50
C ALA A 24 24.10 18.38 -19.70
N PHE A 25 23.15 18.85 -18.90
CA PHE A 25 21.73 18.60 -19.17
C PHE A 25 21.39 19.10 -20.60
N PRO A 26 20.75 18.29 -21.46
CA PRO A 26 20.59 18.62 -22.87
C PRO A 26 19.70 19.86 -23.04
N PRO A 27 19.96 20.71 -24.04
CA PRO A 27 19.06 21.80 -24.39
C PRO A 27 17.72 21.22 -24.86
N TYR A 28 16.66 22.00 -24.66
CA TYR A 28 15.31 21.62 -25.06
C TYR A 28 14.57 22.81 -25.64
N GLU A 29 13.69 22.52 -26.59
CA GLU A 29 12.76 23.50 -27.16
C GLU A 29 11.41 23.42 -26.47
N THR A 30 10.66 24.53 -26.49
CA THR A 30 9.30 24.58 -25.96
C THR A 30 8.38 25.27 -26.96
N PHE A 31 7.22 24.68 -27.22
CA PHE A 31 6.19 25.24 -28.07
C PHE A 31 4.80 24.84 -27.56
N LYS A 32 3.75 25.36 -28.19
CA LYS A 32 2.36 25.01 -27.90
C LYS A 32 1.67 24.57 -29.18
N LEU A 33 0.83 23.55 -29.08
CA LEU A 33 -0.09 23.16 -30.14
C LEU A 33 -1.30 24.11 -30.19
N LYS A 34 -2.07 24.07 -31.28
CA LYS A 34 -3.30 24.88 -31.45
C LYS A 34 -4.34 24.64 -30.35
N ASN A 35 -4.43 23.41 -29.84
CA ASN A 35 -5.33 23.06 -28.73
C ASN A 35 -4.85 23.55 -27.35
N GLY A 36 -3.67 24.18 -27.28
CA GLY A 36 -3.08 24.73 -26.06
C GLY A 36 -2.12 23.80 -25.33
N LEU A 37 -1.96 22.55 -25.76
CA LEU A 37 -1.01 21.60 -25.15
C LEU A 37 0.41 22.16 -25.23
N LYS A 38 1.08 22.27 -24.08
CA LYS A 38 2.47 22.67 -24.01
C LYS A 38 3.38 21.47 -24.27
N VAL A 39 4.32 21.63 -25.20
CA VAL A 39 5.23 20.57 -25.63
C VAL A 39 6.68 20.97 -25.38
N PHE A 40 7.46 20.02 -24.87
CA PHE A 40 8.91 20.07 -24.74
C PHE A 40 9.54 19.08 -25.71
N LEU A 41 10.54 19.52 -26.48
CA LEU A 41 11.30 18.66 -27.38
C LEU A 41 12.77 18.63 -26.94
N VAL A 42 13.29 17.43 -26.69
CA VAL A 42 14.71 17.19 -26.44
C VAL A 42 15.28 16.32 -27.55
N LYS A 43 16.31 16.82 -28.22
CA LYS A 43 16.97 16.08 -29.29
C LYS A 43 17.79 14.92 -28.72
N ASN A 44 17.69 13.75 -29.33
CA ASN A 44 18.49 12.57 -29.00
C ASN A 44 18.77 11.78 -30.28
N ASP A 45 20.03 11.44 -30.56
CA ASP A 45 20.39 10.81 -31.84
C ASP A 45 20.10 9.30 -31.90
N LYS A 46 19.70 8.68 -30.77
CA LYS A 46 19.30 7.27 -30.74
C LYS A 46 18.07 7.03 -31.63
N PRO A 47 17.90 5.84 -32.25
CA PRO A 47 16.76 5.51 -33.11
C PRO A 47 15.46 5.23 -32.32
N ILE A 48 15.30 5.87 -31.17
CA ILE A 48 14.19 5.69 -30.22
C ILE A 48 13.48 7.03 -30.07
N VAL A 49 12.16 6.98 -29.96
CA VAL A 49 11.34 8.10 -29.52
C VAL A 49 10.70 7.76 -28.17
N THR A 50 10.65 8.74 -27.28
CA THR A 50 10.01 8.63 -25.95
C THR A 50 9.04 9.79 -25.79
N PHE A 51 7.81 9.47 -25.42
CA PHE A 51 6.74 10.41 -25.10
C PHE A 51 6.42 10.32 -23.62
N ARG A 52 6.18 11.46 -22.98
CA ARG A 52 5.69 11.55 -21.61
C ARG A 52 4.67 12.67 -21.48
N MET A 53 3.41 12.30 -21.34
CA MET A 53 2.31 13.19 -21.01
C MET A 53 2.25 13.27 -19.49
N LEU A 54 2.18 14.49 -18.99
CA LEU A 54 2.04 14.76 -17.57
C LEU A 54 0.79 15.59 -17.36
N VAL A 55 -0.21 14.99 -16.73
CA VAL A 55 -1.50 15.62 -16.40
C VAL A 55 -1.48 15.96 -14.92
N ARG A 56 -1.83 17.20 -14.55
CA ARG A 56 -1.92 17.58 -13.13
C ARG A 56 -3.18 17.00 -12.49
N GLY A 57 -3.09 16.55 -11.25
CA GLY A 57 -4.11 15.71 -10.63
C GLY A 57 -3.57 14.30 -10.43
N GLY A 58 -4.31 13.42 -9.78
CA GLY A 58 -3.79 12.17 -9.24
C GLY A 58 -4.58 11.87 -7.99
N LYS A 59 -3.95 11.31 -6.96
CA LYS A 59 -4.65 11.01 -5.70
C LYS A 59 -5.26 12.26 -5.05
N SER A 60 -4.59 13.40 -5.13
CA SER A 60 -5.12 14.67 -4.62
C SER A 60 -6.43 15.11 -5.29
N ALA A 61 -6.73 14.60 -6.48
CA ALA A 61 -7.85 15.00 -7.33
C ALA A 61 -9.07 14.06 -7.24
N GLU A 62 -9.02 13.02 -6.39
CA GLU A 62 -10.03 11.97 -6.36
C GLU A 62 -11.38 12.40 -5.75
N GLY A 63 -11.40 13.48 -4.97
CA GLY A 63 -12.66 14.08 -4.48
C GLY A 63 -13.54 13.12 -3.67
N GLY A 64 -12.93 12.22 -2.90
CA GLY A 64 -13.63 11.20 -2.10
C GLY A 64 -13.83 9.86 -2.81
N GLN A 65 -13.43 9.73 -4.08
CA GLN A 65 -13.42 8.47 -4.82
C GLN A 65 -12.03 7.83 -4.74
N THR A 66 -11.65 7.39 -3.55
CA THR A 66 -10.34 6.77 -3.28
C THR A 66 -9.99 5.76 -4.39
N TYR A 67 -8.77 5.81 -4.91
CA TYR A 67 -8.22 4.89 -5.91
C TYR A 67 -8.68 5.11 -7.37
N ILE A 68 -9.60 6.05 -7.64
CA ILE A 68 -10.11 6.28 -9.01
C ILE A 68 -9.03 6.75 -9.99
N SER A 69 -8.03 7.49 -9.50
CA SER A 69 -6.96 8.00 -10.35
C SER A 69 -6.01 6.88 -10.81
N ASP A 70 -5.75 5.91 -9.93
CA ASP A 70 -5.00 4.69 -10.23
C ASP A 70 -5.76 3.85 -11.28
N VAL A 71 -7.07 3.64 -11.12
CA VAL A 71 -7.90 2.91 -12.09
C VAL A 71 -7.93 3.60 -13.47
N ALA A 72 -8.10 4.93 -13.48
CA ALA A 72 -8.12 5.69 -14.73
C ALA A 72 -6.78 5.63 -15.48
N ALA A 73 -5.67 5.53 -14.76
CA ALA A 73 -4.34 5.35 -15.35
C ALA A 73 -4.12 3.91 -15.82
N ASP A 74 -4.32 2.92 -14.96
CA ASP A 74 -4.00 1.51 -15.26
C ASP A 74 -4.86 0.90 -16.37
N LEU A 75 -6.09 1.42 -16.57
CA LEU A 75 -6.96 1.00 -17.66
C LEU A 75 -6.78 1.82 -18.94
N MET A 76 -5.92 2.84 -18.95
CA MET A 76 -5.75 3.73 -20.10
C MET A 76 -5.21 3.03 -21.34
N ASP A 77 -4.38 2.01 -21.17
CA ASP A 77 -3.81 1.21 -22.26
C ASP A 77 -4.63 -0.05 -22.57
N LYS A 78 -5.80 -0.24 -21.93
CA LYS A 78 -6.72 -1.38 -22.14
C LYS A 78 -7.72 -1.12 -23.26
N GLY A 79 -7.22 -0.54 -24.35
CA GLY A 79 -8.00 -0.23 -25.55
C GLY A 79 -8.68 1.13 -25.53
N THR A 80 -9.16 1.51 -26.71
CA THR A 80 -9.79 2.80 -27.00
C THR A 80 -11.20 2.55 -27.52
N THR A 81 -11.98 3.61 -27.70
CA THR A 81 -13.35 3.49 -28.25
C THR A 81 -13.41 2.85 -29.63
N THR A 82 -12.27 2.78 -30.35
CA THR A 82 -12.17 2.20 -31.70
C THR A 82 -11.24 0.99 -31.80
N VAL A 83 -10.42 0.71 -30.78
CA VAL A 83 -9.45 -0.39 -30.76
C VAL A 83 -9.64 -1.23 -29.51
N SER A 84 -9.91 -2.52 -29.66
CA SER A 84 -10.07 -3.43 -28.51
C SER A 84 -8.78 -3.55 -27.68
N ALA A 85 -8.88 -3.93 -26.40
CA ALA A 85 -7.71 -4.11 -25.53
C ALA A 85 -6.67 -5.09 -26.12
N LYS A 86 -7.14 -6.22 -26.66
CA LYS A 86 -6.30 -7.23 -27.30
C LYS A 86 -5.58 -6.67 -28.52
N GLU A 87 -6.32 -6.02 -29.42
CA GLU A 87 -5.75 -5.43 -30.63
C GLU A 87 -4.76 -4.30 -30.32
N PHE A 88 -5.05 -3.48 -29.29
CA PHE A 88 -4.15 -2.43 -28.82
C PHE A 88 -2.81 -3.04 -28.38
N ALA A 89 -2.85 -4.08 -27.54
CA ALA A 89 -1.68 -4.80 -27.06
C ALA A 89 -0.88 -5.45 -28.20
N GLU A 90 -1.55 -6.12 -29.14
CA GLU A 90 -0.90 -6.77 -30.29
C GLU A 90 -0.22 -5.74 -31.21
N ARG A 91 -0.85 -4.59 -31.47
CA ARG A 91 -0.29 -3.54 -32.32
C ARG A 91 0.96 -2.89 -31.69
N ILE A 92 0.96 -2.64 -30.38
CA ILE A 92 2.11 -2.03 -29.71
C ILE A 92 3.27 -3.02 -29.56
N ASP A 93 2.98 -4.29 -29.27
CA ASP A 93 3.98 -5.36 -29.16
C ASP A 93 4.64 -5.67 -30.51
N PHE A 94 3.86 -5.69 -31.61
CA PHE A 94 4.37 -5.93 -32.96
C PHE A 94 5.45 -4.92 -33.39
N VAL A 95 5.37 -3.67 -32.92
CA VAL A 95 6.36 -2.62 -33.21
C VAL A 95 7.48 -2.55 -32.17
N GLY A 96 7.50 -3.46 -31.20
CA GLY A 96 8.44 -3.46 -30.07
C GLY A 96 8.33 -2.19 -29.22
N GLY A 97 7.12 -1.63 -29.13
CA GLY A 97 6.83 -0.43 -28.36
C GLY A 97 6.28 -0.75 -26.98
N SER A 98 6.12 0.29 -26.17
CA SER A 98 5.42 0.20 -24.89
C SER A 98 4.61 1.46 -24.67
N ILE A 99 3.39 1.32 -24.16
CA ILE A 99 2.57 2.40 -23.62
C ILE A 99 2.21 2.00 -22.19
N SER A 100 2.23 2.95 -21.27
CA SER A 100 1.84 2.72 -19.87
C SER A 100 1.37 4.03 -19.25
N ALA A 101 0.54 3.94 -18.23
CA ALA A 101 0.17 5.08 -17.40
C ALA A 101 0.32 4.74 -15.92
N SER A 102 0.45 5.77 -15.09
CA SER A 102 0.50 5.63 -13.64
C SER A 102 0.00 6.90 -12.96
N SER A 103 -0.62 6.74 -11.80
CA SER A 103 -1.03 7.85 -10.94
C SER A 103 -0.05 8.03 -9.77
N SER A 104 0.14 9.28 -9.36
CA SER A 104 0.89 9.67 -8.17
C SER A 104 0.04 10.63 -7.33
N ASP A 105 0.61 11.23 -6.29
CA ASP A 105 -0.16 12.07 -5.38
C ASP A 105 -0.70 13.33 -6.08
N GLU A 106 0.10 13.93 -6.96
CA GLU A 106 -0.19 15.21 -7.63
C GLU A 106 -0.28 15.15 -9.16
N LEU A 107 0.14 14.03 -9.77
CA LEU A 107 0.32 13.88 -11.21
C LEU A 107 -0.14 12.52 -11.74
N ILE A 108 -0.67 12.48 -12.96
CA ILE A 108 -0.83 11.26 -13.76
C ILE A 108 0.14 11.33 -14.94
N SER A 109 0.91 10.28 -15.16
CA SER A 109 1.92 10.19 -16.20
C SER A 109 1.54 9.12 -17.22
N VAL A 110 1.45 9.48 -18.49
CA VAL A 110 1.24 8.53 -19.61
C VAL A 110 2.51 8.51 -20.45
N SER A 111 3.17 7.37 -20.54
CA SER A 111 4.46 7.23 -21.21
C SER A 111 4.34 6.30 -22.40
N ALA A 112 5.04 6.63 -23.50
CA ALA A 112 5.21 5.74 -24.63
C ALA A 112 6.67 5.72 -25.10
N ARG A 113 7.14 4.57 -25.59
CA ARG A 113 8.50 4.42 -26.13
C ARG A 113 8.51 3.39 -27.25
N GLY A 114 9.36 3.61 -28.25
CA GLY A 114 9.66 2.61 -29.27
C GLY A 114 10.62 3.16 -30.34
N LEU A 115 10.81 2.39 -31.41
CA LEU A 115 11.72 2.77 -32.49
C LEU A 115 11.12 3.89 -33.36
N LYS A 116 11.95 4.86 -33.75
CA LYS A 116 11.53 6.00 -34.61
C LYS A 116 10.83 5.54 -35.91
N LYS A 117 11.24 4.41 -36.49
CA LYS A 117 10.62 3.86 -37.72
C LYS A 117 9.15 3.50 -37.56
N HIS A 118 8.66 3.32 -36.33
CA HIS A 118 7.27 3.01 -35.98
C HIS A 118 6.56 4.18 -35.29
N LEU A 119 7.11 5.39 -35.39
CA LEU A 119 6.60 6.60 -34.74
C LEU A 119 5.10 6.80 -34.94
N GLU A 120 4.60 6.64 -36.16
CA GLU A 120 3.18 6.84 -36.48
C GLU A 120 2.26 5.87 -35.72
N VAL A 121 2.61 4.58 -35.69
CA VAL A 121 1.81 3.57 -34.97
C VAL A 121 1.79 3.88 -33.47
N ILE A 122 2.95 4.18 -32.90
CA ILE A 122 3.09 4.47 -31.46
C ILE A 122 2.33 5.76 -31.11
N LEU A 123 2.52 6.83 -31.89
CA LEU A 123 1.90 8.13 -31.63
C LEU A 123 0.37 8.05 -31.74
N ASN A 124 -0.15 7.32 -32.74
CA ASN A 124 -1.60 7.16 -32.91
C ASN A 124 -2.24 6.37 -31.77
N LEU A 125 -1.64 5.25 -31.35
CA LEU A 125 -2.14 4.49 -30.19
C LEU A 125 -2.02 5.31 -28.89
N TYR A 126 -0.92 6.05 -28.74
CA TYR A 126 -0.67 6.88 -27.57
C TYR A 126 -1.65 8.05 -27.45
N SER A 127 -1.91 8.78 -28.53
CA SER A 127 -2.87 9.87 -28.51
C SER A 127 -4.29 9.36 -28.35
N ASP A 128 -4.65 8.24 -28.99
CA ASP A 128 -6.00 7.67 -28.87
C ASP A 128 -6.28 7.13 -27.46
N ALA A 129 -5.30 6.51 -26.80
CA ALA A 129 -5.40 6.10 -25.39
C ALA A 129 -5.61 7.29 -24.43
N ILE A 130 -5.02 8.45 -24.74
CA ILE A 130 -5.16 9.67 -23.93
C ILE A 130 -6.49 10.37 -24.18
N ILE A 131 -7.01 10.36 -25.41
CA ILE A 131 -8.19 11.14 -25.81
C ILE A 131 -9.48 10.31 -25.69
N ASN A 132 -9.43 9.03 -26.06
CA ASN A 132 -10.59 8.15 -26.21
C ASN A 132 -10.40 6.78 -25.51
N PRO A 133 -9.93 6.69 -24.25
CA PRO A 133 -9.86 5.41 -23.56
C PRO A 133 -11.25 4.78 -23.45
N ALA A 134 -11.36 3.48 -23.72
CA ALA A 134 -12.65 2.80 -23.71
C ALA A 134 -13.22 2.65 -22.29
N TYR A 135 -12.32 2.42 -21.31
CA TYR A 135 -12.63 1.93 -19.97
C TYR A 135 -13.71 0.84 -20.04
N ALA A 136 -13.49 -0.18 -20.88
CA ALA A 136 -14.50 -1.23 -21.12
C ALA A 136 -14.90 -1.90 -19.80
N GLN A 137 -16.20 -2.16 -19.62
CA GLN A 137 -16.73 -2.70 -18.36
C GLN A 137 -16.04 -4.02 -17.97
N GLU A 138 -15.82 -4.90 -18.95
CA GLU A 138 -15.13 -6.18 -18.74
C GLU A 138 -13.70 -5.99 -18.20
N GLU A 139 -12.96 -5.00 -18.70
CA GLU A 139 -11.58 -4.72 -18.25
C GLU A 139 -11.58 -4.07 -16.86
N LEU A 140 -12.58 -3.23 -16.57
CA LEU A 140 -12.77 -2.66 -15.23
C LEU A 140 -13.08 -3.75 -14.20
N ASP A 141 -14.01 -4.65 -14.51
CA ASP A 141 -14.42 -5.72 -13.58
C ASP A 141 -13.23 -6.65 -13.27
N LYS A 142 -12.46 -7.04 -14.30
CA LYS A 142 -11.22 -7.81 -14.12
C LYS A 142 -10.22 -7.08 -13.24
N TYR A 143 -9.97 -5.80 -13.54
CA TYR A 143 -9.02 -5.00 -12.79
C TYR A 143 -9.42 -4.85 -11.32
N ILE A 144 -10.68 -4.52 -11.03
CA ILE A 144 -11.16 -4.41 -9.65
C ILE A 144 -11.01 -5.74 -8.91
N GLN A 145 -11.36 -6.86 -9.53
CA GLN A 145 -11.20 -8.18 -8.92
C GLN A 145 -9.71 -8.51 -8.63
N ASP A 146 -8.81 -8.20 -9.56
CA ASP A 146 -7.37 -8.39 -9.39
C ASP A 146 -6.81 -7.50 -8.27
N GLN A 147 -7.25 -6.24 -8.16
CA GLN A 147 -6.81 -5.34 -7.10
C GLN A 147 -7.32 -5.76 -5.72
N ILE A 148 -8.58 -6.22 -5.62
CA ILE A 148 -9.13 -6.75 -4.36
C ILE A 148 -8.33 -7.98 -3.90
N THR A 149 -8.07 -8.91 -4.82
CA THR A 149 -7.28 -10.12 -4.54
C THR A 149 -5.83 -9.75 -4.18
N GLY A 150 -5.27 -8.76 -4.86
CA GLY A 150 -3.91 -8.25 -4.63
C GLY A 150 -3.76 -7.50 -3.31
N LEU A 151 -4.79 -6.80 -2.84
CA LEU A 151 -4.75 -5.99 -1.61
C LEU A 151 -4.44 -6.85 -0.37
N ALA A 152 -5.00 -8.06 -0.31
CA ALA A 152 -4.69 -9.05 0.73
C ALA A 152 -3.19 -9.34 0.82
N SER A 153 -2.61 -9.70 -0.33
CA SER A 153 -1.20 -10.03 -0.48
C SER A 153 -0.32 -8.79 -0.25
N ALA A 154 -0.82 -7.61 -0.62
CA ALA A 154 -0.13 -6.35 -0.38
C ALA A 154 -0.02 -6.04 1.11
N LYS A 155 -1.10 -6.16 1.88
CA LYS A 155 -1.11 -5.99 3.35
C LYS A 155 -0.21 -6.99 4.08
N ALA A 156 0.05 -8.15 3.50
CA ALA A 156 1.01 -9.10 4.05
C ALA A 156 2.49 -8.67 3.91
N ARG A 157 2.80 -7.65 3.08
CA ARG A 157 4.15 -7.11 2.91
C ARG A 157 4.40 -5.95 3.87
N SER A 158 5.45 -6.05 4.69
CA SER A 158 5.78 -5.03 5.67
C SER A 158 6.03 -3.65 5.04
N GLU A 159 6.65 -3.59 3.86
CA GLU A 159 6.92 -2.33 3.16
C GLU A 159 5.64 -1.58 2.73
N PHE A 160 4.63 -2.31 2.24
CA PHE A 160 3.34 -1.72 1.87
C PHE A 160 2.64 -1.09 3.08
N LEU A 161 2.62 -1.79 4.22
CA LEU A 161 2.07 -1.25 5.46
C LEU A 161 2.90 -0.07 5.96
N ALA A 162 4.23 -0.10 5.83
CA ALA A 162 5.11 0.99 6.27
C ALA A 162 4.88 2.25 5.43
N ASP A 163 4.69 2.11 4.12
CA ASP A 163 4.36 3.21 3.21
C ASP A 163 3.01 3.84 3.57
N TYR A 164 1.96 3.04 3.70
CA TYR A 164 0.64 3.59 4.02
C TYR A 164 0.52 4.09 5.46
N ALA A 165 1.22 3.50 6.43
CA ALA A 165 1.32 4.06 7.77
C ALA A 165 2.04 5.41 7.77
N THR A 166 3.12 5.54 6.98
CA THR A 166 3.81 6.82 6.76
C THR A 166 2.87 7.83 6.12
N ARG A 167 2.12 7.44 5.08
CA ARG A 167 1.15 8.31 4.41
C ARG A 167 0.03 8.75 5.35
N LYS A 168 -0.59 7.83 6.11
CA LYS A 168 -1.63 8.13 7.10
C LYS A 168 -1.13 9.08 8.17
N LEU A 169 0.09 8.88 8.66
CA LEU A 169 0.72 9.76 9.63
C LEU A 169 0.97 11.17 9.08
N MET A 170 1.35 11.28 7.80
CA MET A 170 1.80 12.53 7.20
C MET A 170 0.68 13.34 6.56
N PHE A 171 -0.34 12.67 6.06
CA PHE A 171 -1.44 13.25 5.29
C PHE A 171 -2.83 12.99 5.90
N GLY A 172 -2.93 12.28 7.01
CA GLY A 172 -4.20 12.05 7.71
C GLY A 172 -5.20 11.25 6.87
N THR A 173 -6.45 11.69 6.91
CA THR A 173 -7.58 11.09 6.18
C THR A 173 -7.78 11.65 4.77
N THR A 174 -6.84 12.49 4.29
CA THR A 174 -6.88 12.99 2.91
C THR A 174 -6.72 11.84 1.90
N PRO A 175 -7.11 12.02 0.62
CA PRO A 175 -6.94 10.99 -0.41
C PRO A 175 -5.52 10.44 -0.56
N ILE A 176 -4.49 11.26 -0.26
CA ILE A 176 -3.08 10.85 -0.31
C ILE A 176 -2.68 9.97 0.89
N GLY A 177 -3.32 10.21 2.05
CA GLY A 177 -3.02 9.56 3.31
C GLY A 177 -3.75 8.23 3.53
N ARG A 178 -4.87 8.02 2.84
CA ARG A 178 -5.73 6.85 3.03
C ARG A 178 -5.21 5.64 2.24
N MET A 179 -5.23 4.47 2.87
CA MET A 179 -5.06 3.18 2.20
C MET A 179 -6.39 2.77 1.56
N PRO A 180 -6.42 2.37 0.28
CA PRO A 180 -7.65 1.94 -0.36
C PRO A 180 -8.19 0.68 0.32
N THR A 181 -9.52 0.62 0.47
CA THR A 181 -10.24 -0.56 0.95
C THR A 181 -10.87 -1.33 -0.21
N GLU A 182 -11.31 -2.56 0.08
CA GLU A 182 -12.12 -3.32 -0.86
C GLU A 182 -13.42 -2.58 -1.22
N ASP A 183 -14.08 -1.94 -0.25
CA ASP A 183 -15.28 -1.13 -0.51
C ASP A 183 -14.98 0.06 -1.43
N ASP A 184 -13.82 0.72 -1.25
CA ASP A 184 -13.39 1.81 -2.14
C ASP A 184 -13.31 1.31 -3.59
N MET A 185 -12.69 0.15 -3.79
CA MET A 185 -12.54 -0.46 -5.13
C MET A 185 -13.89 -0.90 -5.72
N ARG A 186 -14.74 -1.57 -4.95
CA ARG A 186 -16.07 -2.02 -5.40
C ARG A 186 -17.01 -0.86 -5.75
N ASN A 187 -16.79 0.32 -5.18
CA ASN A 187 -17.58 1.52 -5.45
C ASN A 187 -17.18 2.23 -6.75
N ILE A 188 -16.08 1.83 -7.41
CA ILE A 188 -15.65 2.43 -8.67
C ILE A 188 -16.49 1.88 -9.82
N THR A 189 -17.12 2.78 -10.58
CA THR A 189 -17.89 2.43 -11.77
C THR A 189 -17.27 3.06 -13.01
N ARG A 190 -17.59 2.51 -14.19
CA ARG A 190 -17.11 3.03 -15.47
C ARG A 190 -17.47 4.49 -15.68
N GLU A 191 -18.68 4.90 -15.28
CA GLU A 191 -19.16 6.28 -15.39
C GLU A 191 -18.31 7.23 -14.55
N LYS A 192 -17.94 6.80 -13.33
CA LYS A 192 -17.05 7.57 -12.45
C LYS A 192 -15.68 7.73 -13.08
N VAL A 193 -15.10 6.66 -13.62
CA VAL A 193 -13.78 6.71 -14.29
C VAL A 193 -13.81 7.64 -15.50
N LEU A 194 -14.85 7.56 -16.33
CA LEU A 194 -15.06 8.48 -17.47
C LEU A 194 -15.23 9.92 -17.02
N ALA A 195 -16.01 10.18 -15.96
CA ALA A 195 -16.19 11.52 -15.41
C ALA A 195 -14.87 12.11 -14.88
N PHE A 196 -14.08 11.29 -14.19
CA PHE A 196 -12.74 11.66 -13.75
C PHE A 196 -11.85 11.98 -14.97
N HIS A 197 -11.80 11.10 -15.97
CA HIS A 197 -11.02 11.31 -17.19
C HIS A 197 -11.40 12.62 -17.89
N ASN A 198 -12.68 12.82 -18.19
CA ASN A 198 -13.20 14.01 -18.88
C ASN A 198 -12.92 15.32 -18.14
N THR A 199 -12.82 15.27 -16.81
CA THR A 199 -12.50 16.43 -16.00
C THR A 199 -11.01 16.74 -16.08
N TRP A 200 -10.15 15.75 -15.88
CA TRP A 200 -8.72 15.98 -15.63
C TRP A 200 -7.84 15.94 -16.90
N PHE A 201 -8.22 15.15 -17.90
CA PHE A 201 -7.47 14.98 -19.16
C PHE A 201 -7.87 16.03 -20.19
N VAL A 202 -7.45 17.27 -19.93
CA VAL A 202 -7.61 18.41 -20.86
C VAL A 202 -6.23 19.00 -21.23
N PRO A 203 -6.04 19.51 -22.47
CA PRO A 203 -4.74 20.02 -22.93
C PRO A 203 -4.14 21.11 -22.04
N SER A 204 -4.99 21.97 -21.46
CA SER A 204 -4.58 23.07 -20.56
C SER A 204 -4.08 22.59 -19.20
N ASN A 205 -4.40 21.36 -18.81
CA ASN A 205 -3.99 20.73 -17.56
C ASN A 205 -2.82 19.74 -17.78
N ALA A 206 -2.30 19.65 -18.99
CA ALA A 206 -1.30 18.68 -19.39
C ALA A 206 -0.07 19.32 -20.03
N THR A 207 1.05 18.60 -19.98
CA THR A 207 2.25 18.90 -20.77
C THR A 207 2.77 17.63 -21.42
N LEU A 208 3.38 17.75 -22.59
CA LEU A 208 4.00 16.63 -23.30
C LEU A 208 5.51 16.86 -23.42
N ALA A 209 6.32 15.90 -23.00
CA ALA A 209 7.74 15.86 -23.34
C ALA A 209 7.99 14.78 -24.39
N VAL A 210 8.76 15.14 -25.42
CA VAL A 210 9.20 14.25 -26.49
C VAL A 210 10.71 14.25 -26.53
N VAL A 211 11.31 13.06 -26.46
CA VAL A 211 12.77 12.86 -26.56
C VAL A 211 13.06 11.91 -27.71
N GLY A 212 13.83 12.37 -28.70
CA GLY A 212 14.16 11.54 -29.86
C GLY A 212 14.81 12.33 -31.01
N ASN A 213 15.13 11.61 -32.08
CA ASN A 213 15.72 12.18 -33.28
C ASN A 213 14.61 12.72 -34.20
N ILE A 214 13.94 13.80 -33.83
CA ILE A 214 12.87 14.43 -34.62
C ILE A 214 13.04 15.95 -34.62
N THR A 215 12.80 16.59 -35.77
CA THR A 215 12.82 18.06 -35.87
C THR A 215 11.53 18.62 -35.28
N LYS A 216 11.57 19.87 -34.83
CA LYS A 216 10.39 20.54 -34.30
C LYS A 216 9.28 20.63 -35.35
N GLU A 217 9.62 20.93 -36.59
CA GLU A 217 8.66 21.10 -37.69
C GLU A 217 7.91 19.80 -37.99
N ASP A 218 8.63 18.66 -38.07
CA ASP A 218 8.04 17.33 -38.28
C ASP A 218 7.19 16.91 -37.07
N LEU A 219 7.68 17.16 -35.86
CA LEU A 219 6.94 16.84 -34.64
C LEU A 219 5.65 17.64 -34.52
N VAL A 220 5.66 18.94 -34.82
CA VAL A 220 4.47 19.79 -34.77
C VAL A 220 3.39 19.25 -35.70
N VAL A 221 3.71 18.91 -36.95
CA VAL A 221 2.72 18.38 -37.91
C VAL A 221 2.07 17.10 -37.38
N ARG A 222 2.89 16.16 -36.87
CA ARG A 222 2.39 14.89 -36.35
C ARG A 222 1.54 15.06 -35.09
N LEU A 223 1.98 15.90 -34.15
CA LEU A 223 1.24 16.17 -32.92
C LEU A 223 -0.07 16.92 -33.18
N GLU A 224 -0.08 17.90 -34.08
CA GLU A 224 -1.31 18.60 -34.48
C GLU A 224 -2.33 17.64 -35.08
N SER A 225 -1.88 16.65 -35.87
CA SER A 225 -2.76 15.62 -36.39
C SER A 225 -3.24 14.64 -35.31
N ALA A 226 -2.31 14.13 -34.48
CA ALA A 226 -2.61 13.11 -33.48
C ALA A 226 -3.52 13.61 -32.34
N PHE A 227 -3.43 14.91 -32.00
CA PHE A 227 -4.22 15.55 -30.94
C PHE A 227 -5.29 16.52 -31.47
N ALA A 228 -5.61 16.48 -32.77
CA ALA A 228 -6.57 17.40 -33.41
C ALA A 228 -7.93 17.43 -32.72
N ASN A 229 -8.41 16.27 -32.25
CA ASN A 229 -9.71 16.11 -31.60
C ASN A 229 -9.67 16.34 -30.08
N TRP A 230 -8.49 16.57 -29.50
CA TRP A 230 -8.38 16.83 -28.06
C TRP A 230 -8.72 18.29 -27.77
N LYS A 231 -10.00 18.53 -27.44
CA LYS A 231 -10.55 19.87 -27.26
C LYS A 231 -9.88 20.58 -26.08
N SER A 232 -9.58 21.86 -26.28
CA SER A 232 -9.16 22.73 -25.18
C SER A 232 -10.27 22.83 -24.14
N GLY A 233 -9.88 22.93 -22.87
CA GLY A 233 -10.80 23.02 -21.74
C GLY A 233 -10.23 23.93 -20.66
N LYS A 234 -11.05 24.34 -19.69
CA LYS A 234 -10.55 25.06 -18.51
C LYS A 234 -9.74 24.10 -17.65
N GLN A 235 -8.58 24.55 -17.18
CA GLN A 235 -7.78 23.78 -16.23
C GLN A 235 -8.59 23.52 -14.95
N PRO A 236 -8.76 22.26 -14.50
CA PRO A 236 -9.44 21.95 -13.26
C PRO A 236 -8.67 22.48 -12.05
N THR A 237 -9.38 22.66 -10.94
CA THR A 237 -8.78 23.08 -9.66
C THR A 237 -8.81 21.91 -8.69
N VAL A 238 -7.65 21.56 -8.13
CA VAL A 238 -7.55 20.56 -7.06
C VAL A 238 -8.01 21.21 -5.75
N ALA A 239 -8.90 20.53 -5.02
CA ALA A 239 -9.32 20.99 -3.70
C ALA A 239 -8.11 21.05 -2.74
N LYS A 240 -8.08 22.06 -1.88
CA LYS A 240 -7.05 22.14 -0.84
C LYS A 240 -7.21 20.95 0.11
N LEU A 241 -6.13 20.21 0.31
CA LEU A 241 -6.12 19.09 1.25
C LEU A 241 -5.94 19.60 2.68
N ASP A 242 -6.76 19.08 3.59
CA ASP A 242 -6.63 19.35 5.03
C ASP A 242 -5.61 18.39 5.65
N ILE A 243 -4.34 18.78 5.55
CA ILE A 243 -3.21 17.96 5.99
C ILE A 243 -2.92 18.29 7.46
N PRO A 244 -3.00 17.30 8.38
CA PRO A 244 -2.87 17.55 9.81
C PRO A 244 -1.49 18.09 10.16
N GLU A 245 -1.41 19.10 11.01
CA GLU A 245 -0.13 19.53 11.58
C GLU A 245 0.50 18.39 12.40
N ARG A 246 1.83 18.29 12.33
CA ARG A 246 2.58 17.37 13.17
C ARG A 246 3.30 18.11 14.28
N LYS A 247 3.11 17.64 15.51
CA LYS A 247 3.82 18.14 16.69
C LYS A 247 4.48 16.96 17.40
N GLY A 248 5.73 17.16 17.79
CA GLY A 248 6.50 16.18 18.54
C GLY A 248 6.88 14.92 17.76
N ARG A 249 7.60 14.04 18.46
CA ARG A 249 7.98 12.72 17.98
C ARG A 249 6.79 11.78 18.09
N ARG A 250 6.61 10.92 17.09
CA ARG A 250 5.60 9.86 17.06
C ARG A 250 6.26 8.53 16.77
N LEU A 251 5.93 7.49 17.53
CA LEU A 251 6.44 6.14 17.31
C LEU A 251 5.26 5.18 17.13
N ILE A 252 5.14 4.63 15.93
CA ILE A 252 4.04 3.76 15.53
C ILE A 252 4.61 2.38 15.21
N VAL A 253 4.02 1.36 15.80
CA VAL A 253 4.28 -0.05 15.49
C VAL A 253 3.04 -0.62 14.83
N VAL A 254 3.11 -0.95 13.54
CA VAL A 254 2.05 -1.72 12.87
C VAL A 254 2.29 -3.19 13.15
N ASP A 255 1.37 -3.83 13.88
CA ASP A 255 1.52 -5.22 14.30
C ASP A 255 1.32 -6.17 13.13
N ARG A 256 2.31 -7.05 12.96
CA ARG A 256 2.27 -8.18 12.06
C ARG A 256 2.73 -9.42 12.83
N PRO A 257 1.81 -10.18 13.46
CA PRO A 257 2.15 -11.26 14.39
C PRO A 257 3.03 -12.37 13.80
N ALA A 258 2.95 -12.61 12.49
CA ALA A 258 3.74 -13.62 11.78
C ALA A 258 5.08 -13.07 11.23
N ALA A 259 5.40 -11.80 11.44
CA ALA A 259 6.62 -11.20 10.93
C ALA A 259 7.85 -11.68 11.70
N VAL A 260 8.84 -12.17 10.97
CA VAL A 260 10.18 -12.53 11.49
C VAL A 260 11.19 -11.39 11.35
N GLN A 261 10.83 -10.36 10.57
CA GLN A 261 11.60 -9.15 10.34
C GLN A 261 10.72 -7.92 10.53
N SER A 262 11.36 -6.81 10.91
CA SER A 262 10.75 -5.50 11.06
C SER A 262 11.23 -4.56 9.95
N THR A 263 10.30 -3.87 9.30
CA THR A 263 10.59 -2.75 8.40
C THR A 263 10.54 -1.47 9.22
N ILE A 264 11.65 -0.72 9.28
CA ILE A 264 11.77 0.52 10.05
C ILE A 264 11.78 1.70 9.08
N ARG A 265 11.01 2.75 9.37
CA ARG A 265 11.08 4.06 8.70
C ARG A 265 11.25 5.17 9.72
N VAL A 266 12.36 5.90 9.64
CA VAL A 266 12.56 7.17 10.37
C VAL A 266 12.28 8.32 9.42
N ILE A 267 11.29 9.14 9.77
CA ILE A 267 10.68 10.14 8.91
C ILE A 267 10.89 11.53 9.51
N GLY A 268 11.47 12.44 8.72
CA GLY A 268 11.65 13.85 9.05
C GLY A 268 11.08 14.77 7.98
N SER A 269 11.27 16.07 8.16
CA SER A 269 10.91 17.06 7.14
C SER A 269 11.95 17.09 6.01
N GLY A 270 11.51 17.38 4.79
CA GLY A 270 12.38 17.57 3.62
C GLY A 270 12.18 18.92 2.94
N PRO A 271 13.14 19.36 2.10
CA PRO A 271 12.93 20.49 1.21
C PRO A 271 11.91 20.17 0.12
N ALA A 272 11.05 21.15 -0.19
CA ALA A 272 10.27 21.14 -1.42
C ALA A 272 11.18 21.14 -2.65
N MET A 273 10.68 20.67 -3.79
CA MET A 273 11.49 20.60 -5.02
C MET A 273 12.04 21.96 -5.47
N ASN A 274 11.30 23.04 -5.21
CA ASN A 274 11.69 24.42 -5.55
C ASN A 274 12.44 25.17 -4.44
N ASP A 275 12.75 24.51 -3.31
CA ASP A 275 13.60 25.09 -2.26
C ASP A 275 15.02 25.31 -2.84
N PRO A 276 15.61 26.52 -2.73
CA PRO A 276 16.98 26.79 -3.18
C PRO A 276 18.04 25.85 -2.57
N GLU A 277 17.77 25.29 -1.39
CA GLU A 277 18.65 24.36 -0.69
C GLU A 277 18.47 22.89 -1.13
N ARG A 278 17.45 22.60 -1.96
CA ARG A 278 17.15 21.24 -2.44
C ARG A 278 18.36 20.54 -3.10
N PRO A 279 19.17 21.19 -3.95
CA PRO A 279 20.38 20.57 -4.49
C PRO A 279 21.39 20.16 -3.41
N LYS A 280 21.72 21.06 -2.48
CA LYS A 280 22.68 20.76 -1.40
C LYS A 280 22.16 19.67 -0.46
N SER A 281 20.84 19.61 -0.23
CA SER A 281 20.23 18.52 0.53
C SER A 281 20.39 17.15 -0.13
N SER A 282 20.54 17.07 -1.46
CA SER A 282 20.89 15.81 -2.12
C SER A 282 22.24 15.29 -1.63
N ILE A 283 23.23 16.17 -1.39
CA ILE A 283 24.54 15.76 -0.89
C ILE A 283 24.46 15.30 0.56
N LEU A 284 23.68 16.00 1.40
CA LEU A 284 23.33 15.52 2.75
C LEU A 284 22.77 14.09 2.69
N ASN A 285 21.79 13.84 1.80
CA ASN A 285 21.21 12.51 1.65
C ASN A 285 22.24 11.48 1.17
N ASN A 286 23.08 11.82 0.19
CA ASN A 286 24.12 10.92 -0.32
C ASN A 286 25.07 10.45 0.79
N VAL A 287 25.56 11.40 1.61
CA VAL A 287 26.44 11.09 2.76
C VAL A 287 25.74 10.19 3.77
N PHE A 288 24.48 10.50 4.08
CA PHE A 288 23.73 9.75 5.10
C PHE A 288 23.36 8.33 4.64
N GLY A 289 22.57 8.18 3.58
CA GLY A 289 22.00 6.88 3.20
C GLY A 289 21.49 6.75 1.76
N GLY A 290 21.59 7.81 0.94
CA GLY A 290 21.09 7.83 -0.44
C GLY A 290 22.17 7.75 -1.52
N GLY A 291 23.43 7.56 -1.12
CA GLY A 291 24.56 7.48 -2.03
C GLY A 291 24.54 6.21 -2.88
N THR A 292 24.97 6.30 -4.14
CA THR A 292 25.19 5.12 -4.98
C THR A 292 26.49 4.44 -4.56
N GLY A 293 26.41 3.55 -3.58
CA GLY A 293 27.55 2.77 -3.07
C GLY A 293 27.39 2.37 -1.60
N LEU A 294 28.17 1.38 -1.17
CA LEU A 294 28.12 0.84 0.21
C LEU A 294 28.81 1.74 1.25
N GLY A 295 29.39 2.87 0.84
CA GLY A 295 30.19 3.75 1.69
C GLY A 295 29.42 4.91 2.36
N ASN A 296 28.09 4.95 2.25
CA ASN A 296 27.28 5.92 3.01
C ASN A 296 27.19 5.51 4.49
N ARG A 297 26.96 6.47 5.38
CA ARG A 297 27.02 6.23 6.84
C ARG A 297 26.04 5.18 7.32
N LEU A 298 24.82 5.20 6.80
CA LEU A 298 23.76 4.29 7.19
C LEU A 298 24.10 2.83 6.81
N THR A 299 24.69 2.62 5.63
CA THR A 299 25.16 1.30 5.18
C THR A 299 26.38 0.84 6.00
N MET A 300 27.38 1.70 6.18
CA MET A 300 28.56 1.37 6.98
C MET A 300 28.20 1.00 8.44
N ASN A 301 27.25 1.72 9.03
CA ASN A 301 26.81 1.44 10.40
C ASN A 301 25.94 0.16 10.44
N LEU A 302 24.81 0.13 9.74
CA LEU A 302 23.85 -0.97 9.92
C LEU A 302 24.26 -2.27 9.23
N ARG A 303 24.92 -2.21 8.07
CA ARG A 303 25.32 -3.40 7.28
C ARG A 303 26.72 -3.87 7.67
N GLU A 304 27.74 -3.01 7.54
CA GLU A 304 29.13 -3.43 7.70
C GLU A 304 29.52 -3.62 9.18
N THR A 305 29.12 -2.69 10.04
CA THR A 305 29.53 -2.72 11.46
C THR A 305 28.66 -3.70 12.26
N HIS A 306 27.34 -3.65 12.07
CA HIS A 306 26.38 -4.37 12.90
C HIS A 306 25.73 -5.59 12.25
N ALA A 307 25.78 -5.72 10.92
CA ALA A 307 25.10 -6.78 10.16
C ALA A 307 23.59 -6.92 10.50
N TYR A 308 22.92 -5.79 10.75
CA TYR A 308 21.49 -5.76 11.06
C TYR A 308 20.61 -5.89 9.81
N THR A 309 21.05 -5.31 8.70
CA THR A 309 20.31 -5.27 7.43
C THR A 309 21.23 -5.40 6.23
N TYR A 310 20.66 -5.77 5.08
CA TYR A 310 21.38 -5.91 3.82
C TYR A 310 21.48 -4.60 3.04
N SER A 311 20.40 -3.81 2.99
CA SER A 311 20.29 -2.63 2.12
C SER A 311 19.52 -1.49 2.81
N PRO A 312 20.08 -0.86 3.86
CA PRO A 312 19.47 0.35 4.38
C PRO A 312 19.65 1.50 3.40
N TYR A 313 18.67 2.40 3.31
CA TYR A 313 18.78 3.57 2.44
C TYR A 313 17.99 4.77 2.95
N SER A 314 18.24 5.94 2.37
CA SER A 314 17.46 7.14 2.64
C SER A 314 17.19 7.97 1.38
N TYR A 315 16.10 8.73 1.42
CA TYR A 315 15.72 9.63 0.34
C TYR A 315 14.94 10.83 0.85
N PHE A 316 15.01 11.92 0.08
CA PHE A 316 14.06 13.03 0.19
C PHE A 316 12.91 12.78 -0.79
N ASP A 317 11.69 12.84 -0.29
CA ASP A 317 10.46 12.87 -1.07
C ASP A 317 9.96 14.32 -1.17
N PRO A 318 10.18 15.03 -2.29
CA PRO A 318 9.82 16.42 -2.45
C PRO A 318 8.34 16.60 -2.83
N ASN A 319 7.45 15.82 -2.19
CA ASN A 319 6.00 15.89 -2.39
C ASN A 319 5.50 17.35 -2.22
N PRO A 320 4.71 17.88 -3.17
CA PRO A 320 4.31 19.30 -3.20
C PRO A 320 3.36 19.69 -2.07
N PHE A 321 2.72 18.71 -1.43
CA PHE A 321 1.80 18.95 -0.31
C PHE A 321 2.53 18.92 1.04
N ARG A 322 3.47 17.99 1.21
CA ARG A 322 4.35 17.90 2.39
C ARG A 322 5.60 17.10 2.04
N SER A 323 6.73 17.79 1.92
CA SER A 323 8.00 17.13 1.62
C SER A 323 8.63 16.47 2.85
N MET A 324 9.23 15.31 2.64
CA MET A 324 9.70 14.43 3.70
C MET A 324 11.14 13.98 3.46
N PHE A 325 11.81 13.62 4.55
CA PHE A 325 13.01 12.79 4.54
C PHE A 325 12.63 11.42 5.11
N ILE A 326 13.08 10.34 4.49
CA ILE A 326 12.81 8.98 4.95
C ILE A 326 14.13 8.21 4.95
N ALA A 327 14.47 7.60 6.09
CA ALA A 327 15.51 6.59 6.21
C ALA A 327 14.84 5.26 6.56
N THR A 328 15.23 4.17 5.89
CA THR A 328 14.55 2.88 6.02
C THR A 328 15.53 1.70 6.05
N ALA A 329 15.14 0.65 6.77
CA ALA A 329 15.88 -0.61 6.83
C ALA A 329 14.95 -1.77 7.21
N ASP A 330 15.18 -2.95 6.62
CA ASP A 330 14.57 -4.21 7.06
C ASP A 330 15.55 -5.00 7.93
N VAL A 331 15.14 -5.34 9.15
CA VAL A 331 16.00 -6.00 10.15
C VAL A 331 15.29 -7.18 10.81
N ARG A 332 16.04 -8.08 11.45
CA ARG A 332 15.43 -9.11 12.32
C ARG A 332 14.75 -8.44 13.53
N ASN A 333 13.61 -8.96 13.99
CA ASN A 333 12.88 -8.40 15.14
C ASN A 333 13.76 -8.20 16.38
N ALA A 334 14.71 -9.11 16.61
CA ALA A 334 15.60 -9.09 17.77
C ALA A 334 16.50 -7.85 17.87
N VAL A 335 16.76 -7.16 16.75
CA VAL A 335 17.65 -5.99 16.66
C VAL A 335 16.92 -4.71 16.23
N THR A 336 15.58 -4.71 16.24
CA THR A 336 14.77 -3.57 15.78
C THR A 336 15.05 -2.28 16.57
N ASP A 337 15.09 -2.36 17.90
CA ASP A 337 15.41 -1.23 18.78
C ASP A 337 16.86 -0.75 18.58
N SER A 338 17.79 -1.69 18.42
CA SER A 338 19.20 -1.38 18.17
C SER A 338 19.39 -0.68 16.82
N ALA A 339 18.70 -1.11 15.76
CA ALA A 339 18.74 -0.45 14.46
C ALA A 339 18.13 0.96 14.52
N VAL A 340 17.00 1.15 15.20
CA VAL A 340 16.42 2.49 15.43
C VAL A 340 17.42 3.41 16.14
N LYS A 341 18.08 2.91 17.19
CA LYS A 341 19.11 3.66 17.92
C LYS A 341 20.25 4.10 17.00
N GLU A 342 20.78 3.20 16.17
CA GLU A 342 21.88 3.51 15.26
C GLU A 342 21.47 4.47 14.13
N MET A 343 20.24 4.36 13.62
CA MET A 343 19.71 5.33 12.66
C MET A 343 19.64 6.75 13.26
N LEU A 344 19.14 6.87 14.49
CA LEU A 344 19.07 8.14 15.21
C LEU A 344 20.48 8.65 15.58
N HIS A 345 21.40 7.74 15.93
CA HIS A 345 22.79 8.05 16.21
C HIS A 345 23.49 8.69 15.00
N GLU A 346 23.38 8.09 13.81
CA GLU A 346 23.97 8.68 12.60
C GLU A 346 23.32 10.02 12.24
N MET A 347 22.02 10.21 12.48
CA MET A 347 21.37 11.50 12.31
C MET A 347 21.95 12.56 13.27
N ALA A 348 22.18 12.20 14.53
CA ALA A 348 22.81 13.08 15.51
C ALA A 348 24.26 13.41 15.13
N ARG A 349 25.03 12.43 14.65
CA ARG A 349 26.38 12.66 14.13
C ARG A 349 26.40 13.64 12.96
N MET A 350 25.49 13.50 11.99
CA MET A 350 25.37 14.45 10.88
C MET A 350 25.08 15.89 11.34
N ARG A 351 24.40 16.06 12.48
CA ARG A 351 24.13 17.38 13.08
C ARG A 351 25.34 17.96 13.82
N ASN A 352 26.11 17.12 14.49
CA ASN A 352 27.09 17.56 15.50
C ASN A 352 28.55 17.47 15.03
N GLU A 353 28.83 16.61 14.06
CA GLU A 353 30.17 16.39 13.51
C GLU A 353 30.24 16.94 12.08
N ALA A 354 31.36 17.56 11.73
CA ALA A 354 31.61 17.93 10.34
C ALA A 354 31.93 16.66 9.54
N VAL A 355 31.38 16.56 8.32
CA VAL A 355 31.72 15.46 7.41
C VAL A 355 33.19 15.61 6.98
N PRO A 356 34.04 14.57 7.17
CA PRO A 356 35.41 14.55 6.67
C PRO A 356 35.48 14.90 5.17
N GLY A 357 36.53 15.63 4.77
CA GLY A 357 36.64 16.15 3.41
C GLY A 357 36.72 15.07 2.33
N ASP A 358 37.39 13.95 2.63
CA ASP A 358 37.48 12.79 1.74
C ASP A 358 36.11 12.09 1.59
N GLU A 359 35.38 11.90 2.70
CA GLU A 359 34.02 11.36 2.71
C GLU A 359 33.05 12.24 1.91
N LEU A 360 33.09 13.55 2.13
CA LEU A 360 32.27 14.52 1.40
C LEU A 360 32.58 14.49 -0.09
N ASN A 361 33.87 14.54 -0.45
CA ASN A 361 34.29 14.54 -1.85
C ASN A 361 33.85 13.25 -2.58
N ARG A 362 33.99 12.08 -1.95
CA ARG A 362 33.49 10.82 -2.54
C ARG A 362 31.99 10.88 -2.83
N ASN A 363 31.19 11.39 -1.89
CA ASN A 363 29.75 11.52 -2.06
C ASN A 363 29.36 12.56 -3.12
N ILE A 364 30.09 13.68 -3.22
CA ILE A 364 29.91 14.68 -4.29
C ILE A 364 30.19 14.05 -5.66
N GLN A 365 31.31 13.34 -5.83
CA GLN A 365 31.67 12.71 -7.10
C GLN A 365 30.68 11.60 -7.49
N SER A 366 30.22 10.81 -6.51
CA SER A 366 29.16 9.81 -6.72
C SER A 366 27.85 10.48 -7.19
N ALA A 367 27.42 11.56 -6.55
CA ALA A 367 26.20 12.29 -6.93
C ALA A 367 26.30 12.92 -8.33
N ILE A 368 27.47 13.50 -8.68
CA ILE A 368 27.72 14.04 -10.02
C ILE A 368 27.71 12.91 -11.04
N GLY A 369 28.47 11.83 -10.83
CA GLY A 369 28.51 10.68 -11.73
C GLY A 369 27.14 10.06 -11.96
N GLY A 370 26.37 9.83 -10.89
CA GLY A 370 24.99 9.35 -10.97
C GLY A 370 24.08 10.30 -11.76
N PHE A 371 24.20 11.61 -11.54
CA PHE A 371 23.47 12.61 -12.33
C PHE A 371 23.82 12.52 -13.82
N LEU A 372 25.11 12.48 -14.18
CA LEU A 372 25.57 12.44 -15.58
C LEU A 372 25.10 11.16 -16.28
N MET A 373 25.19 10.00 -15.61
CA MET A 373 24.67 8.74 -16.14
C MET A 373 23.16 8.81 -16.36
N SER A 374 22.41 9.35 -15.41
CA SER A 374 20.94 9.41 -15.51
C SER A 374 20.43 10.28 -16.66
N VAL A 375 21.19 11.29 -17.12
CA VAL A 375 20.83 12.12 -18.30
C VAL A 375 20.85 11.31 -19.60
N SER A 376 21.56 10.18 -19.64
CA SER A 376 21.61 9.32 -20.83
C SER A 376 20.31 8.55 -21.10
N ASP A 377 19.40 8.53 -20.12
CA ASP A 377 18.06 7.94 -20.23
C ASP A 377 17.05 8.99 -20.74
N PRO A 378 16.42 8.76 -21.91
CA PRO A 378 15.37 9.62 -22.45
C PRO A 378 14.20 9.87 -21.48
N ALA A 379 13.78 8.87 -20.70
CA ALA A 379 12.64 8.99 -19.79
C ALA A 379 12.96 9.91 -18.60
N VAL A 380 14.17 9.80 -18.05
CA VAL A 380 14.66 10.70 -16.99
C VAL A 380 14.74 12.14 -17.51
N THR A 381 15.24 12.33 -18.72
CA THR A 381 15.35 13.65 -19.33
C THR A 381 13.97 14.28 -19.57
N ALA A 382 13.00 13.51 -20.10
CA ALA A 382 11.63 13.96 -20.28
C ALA A 382 11.00 14.41 -18.95
N SER A 383 11.13 13.59 -17.90
CA SER A 383 10.63 13.89 -16.56
C SER A 383 11.24 15.17 -15.97
N ARG A 384 12.56 15.36 -16.13
CA ARG A 384 13.26 16.56 -15.63
C ARG A 384 12.80 17.84 -16.32
N VAL A 385 12.67 17.84 -17.65
CA VAL A 385 12.19 19.03 -18.37
C VAL A 385 10.78 19.41 -17.93
N GLN A 386 9.89 18.42 -17.73
CA GLN A 386 8.55 18.68 -17.21
C GLN A 386 8.57 19.14 -15.74
N SER A 387 9.49 18.63 -14.92
CA SER A 387 9.66 19.06 -13.53
C SER A 387 10.02 20.55 -13.40
N ILE A 388 10.79 21.09 -14.35
CA ILE A 388 11.07 22.54 -14.42
C ILE A 388 9.77 23.33 -14.48
N ASP A 389 8.83 22.92 -15.34
CA ASP A 389 7.54 23.59 -15.45
C ASP A 389 6.61 23.32 -14.28
N PHE A 390 6.56 22.06 -13.81
CA PHE A 390 5.64 21.64 -12.77
C PHE A 390 5.93 22.35 -11.44
N PHE A 391 7.18 22.29 -11.00
CA PHE A 391 7.65 22.89 -9.73
C PHE A 391 8.13 24.34 -9.88
N LYS A 392 8.03 24.94 -11.07
CA LYS A 392 8.48 26.32 -11.35
C LYS A 392 9.95 26.54 -11.03
N LEU A 393 10.80 25.59 -11.43
CA LEU A 393 12.24 25.67 -11.23
C LEU A 393 12.88 26.66 -12.22
N PRO A 394 14.07 27.20 -11.91
CA PRO A 394 14.90 27.89 -12.89
C PRO A 394 15.17 27.00 -14.12
N LYS A 395 15.16 27.57 -15.33
CA LYS A 395 15.38 26.82 -16.59
C LYS A 395 16.72 26.08 -16.62
N ASP A 396 17.72 26.61 -15.93
CA ASP A 396 19.07 26.06 -15.84
C ASP A 396 19.31 25.20 -14.58
N TYR A 397 18.25 24.87 -13.82
CA TYR A 397 18.33 24.11 -12.57
C TYR A 397 19.20 22.85 -12.71
N PHE A 398 18.84 21.96 -13.64
CA PHE A 398 19.57 20.70 -13.86
C PHE A 398 20.96 20.92 -14.46
N ALA A 399 21.16 21.96 -15.26
CA ALA A 399 22.47 22.30 -15.83
C ALA A 399 23.46 22.77 -14.75
N LYS A 400 22.97 23.44 -13.70
CA LYS A 400 23.77 23.95 -12.58
C LYS A 400 24.02 22.91 -11.47
N LEU A 401 23.28 21.80 -11.43
CA LEU A 401 23.39 20.81 -10.34
C LEU A 401 24.83 20.34 -10.10
N PRO A 402 25.63 19.93 -11.12
CA PRO A 402 27.00 19.47 -10.86
C PRO A 402 27.88 20.53 -10.19
N ALA A 403 27.75 21.79 -10.59
CA ALA A 403 28.49 22.90 -10.00
C ALA A 403 28.05 23.16 -8.55
N ILE A 404 26.74 23.09 -8.27
CA ILE A 404 26.21 23.25 -6.90
C ILE A 404 26.68 22.10 -5.99
N TYR A 405 26.66 20.86 -6.49
CA TYR A 405 27.17 19.69 -5.77
C TYR A 405 28.65 19.85 -5.44
N ASN A 406 29.47 20.24 -6.43
CA ASN A 406 30.90 20.44 -6.24
C ASN A 406 31.24 21.58 -5.27
N ALA A 407 30.37 22.60 -5.17
CA ALA A 407 30.52 23.72 -4.24
C ALA A 407 29.94 23.45 -2.84
N THR A 408 29.34 22.28 -2.59
CA THR A 408 28.73 21.96 -1.29
C THR A 408 29.81 21.69 -0.25
N THR A 409 29.73 22.37 0.89
CA THR A 409 30.72 22.26 1.98
C THR A 409 30.25 21.36 3.12
N ALA A 410 31.16 20.93 4.00
CA ALA A 410 30.80 20.20 5.21
C ALA A 410 29.89 21.03 6.14
N ALA A 411 30.10 22.35 6.18
CA ALA A 411 29.25 23.28 6.94
C ALA A 411 27.83 23.36 6.37
N ASP A 412 27.67 23.33 5.03
CA ASP A 412 26.35 23.23 4.41
C ASP A 412 25.63 21.94 4.80
N VAL A 413 26.31 20.80 4.70
CA VAL A 413 25.75 19.49 5.06
C VAL A 413 25.32 19.48 6.53
N GLN A 414 26.18 19.94 7.45
CA GLN A 414 25.87 19.98 8.87
C GLN A 414 24.70 20.94 9.18
N ARG A 415 24.67 22.13 8.56
CA ARG A 415 23.54 23.07 8.71
C ARG A 415 22.23 22.47 8.23
N LEU A 416 22.24 21.77 7.09
CA LEU A 416 21.05 21.12 6.55
C LEU A 416 20.61 19.92 7.41
N ALA A 417 21.56 19.15 7.96
CA ALA A 417 21.26 18.12 8.95
C ALA A 417 20.59 18.71 10.20
N LYS A 418 21.09 19.85 10.70
CA LYS A 418 20.46 20.58 11.81
C LYS A 418 19.03 21.02 11.48
N LYS A 419 18.77 21.43 10.23
CA LYS A 419 17.46 21.86 9.74
C LYS A 419 16.46 20.71 9.58
N TYR A 420 16.88 19.56 9.04
CA TYR A 420 15.95 18.48 8.64
C TYR A 420 15.90 17.30 9.61
N PHE A 421 16.98 17.00 10.34
CA PHE A 421 17.04 15.88 11.29
C PHE A 421 16.71 16.35 12.70
N VAL A 422 15.56 17.01 12.89
CA VAL A 422 15.16 17.53 14.21
C VAL A 422 14.60 16.39 15.05
N GLU A 423 15.41 15.88 15.98
CA GLU A 423 15.14 14.66 16.75
C GLU A 423 13.74 14.62 17.38
N ASP A 424 13.30 15.70 18.02
CA ASP A 424 12.00 15.76 18.71
C ASP A 424 10.80 15.94 17.76
N GLN A 425 11.03 15.98 16.45
CA GLN A 425 9.99 16.08 15.42
C GLN A 425 9.97 14.88 14.47
N LEU A 426 10.94 13.96 14.58
CA LEU A 426 10.98 12.74 13.78
C LEU A 426 9.77 11.85 14.07
N ALA A 427 9.30 11.10 13.07
CA ALA A 427 8.48 9.92 13.33
C ALA A 427 9.27 8.66 13.10
N ILE A 428 8.84 7.61 13.76
CA ILE A 428 9.35 6.27 13.62
C ILE A 428 8.14 5.39 13.34
N VAL A 429 8.08 4.81 12.14
CA VAL A 429 7.07 3.82 11.77
C VAL A 429 7.78 2.49 11.64
N ILE A 430 7.28 1.47 12.34
CA ILE A 430 7.87 0.13 12.34
C ILE A 430 6.77 -0.88 12.04
N VAL A 431 6.98 -1.76 11.07
CA VAL A 431 6.07 -2.86 10.77
C VAL A 431 6.75 -4.16 11.13
N GLY A 432 6.24 -4.86 12.14
CA GLY A 432 6.85 -6.07 12.67
C GLY A 432 5.96 -6.72 13.74
N LYS A 433 6.47 -7.76 14.39
CA LYS A 433 5.71 -8.47 15.43
C LYS A 433 5.72 -7.65 16.72
N ALA A 434 4.63 -6.92 16.99
CA ALA A 434 4.57 -5.93 18.07
C ALA A 434 4.87 -6.55 19.44
N SER A 435 4.41 -7.79 19.68
CA SER A 435 4.69 -8.55 20.91
C SER A 435 6.18 -8.79 21.20
N GLU A 436 7.06 -8.69 20.21
CA GLU A 436 8.51 -8.87 20.39
C GLU A 436 9.29 -7.54 20.46
N ILE A 437 8.74 -6.47 19.88
CA ILE A 437 9.48 -5.22 19.63
C ILE A 437 8.94 -4.01 20.40
N ALA A 438 7.64 -3.94 20.68
CA ALA A 438 6.98 -2.73 21.19
C ALA A 438 7.56 -2.27 22.53
N ASP A 439 7.81 -3.19 23.48
CA ASP A 439 8.34 -2.85 24.80
C ASP A 439 9.75 -2.25 24.74
N LYS A 440 10.63 -2.82 23.91
CA LYS A 440 11.99 -2.30 23.73
C LYS A 440 12.00 -0.92 23.09
N LEU A 441 11.00 -0.60 22.27
CA LEU A 441 10.90 0.68 21.57
C LEU A 441 10.43 1.84 22.45
N LYS A 442 9.89 1.57 23.66
CA LYS A 442 9.45 2.60 24.61
C LYS A 442 10.57 3.56 25.02
N GLN A 443 11.83 3.14 24.90
CA GLN A 443 13.00 4.00 25.14
C GLN A 443 13.10 5.19 24.16
N PHE A 444 12.44 5.13 23.00
CA PHE A 444 12.47 6.18 21.98
C PHE A 444 11.25 7.12 22.02
N GLY A 445 10.24 6.81 22.84
CA GLY A 445 9.00 7.58 22.99
C GLY A 445 7.78 6.70 23.26
N THR A 446 6.61 7.32 23.33
CA THR A 446 5.32 6.62 23.47
C THR A 446 5.04 5.78 22.21
N VAL A 447 4.87 4.47 22.40
CA VAL A 447 4.57 3.51 21.33
C VAL A 447 3.06 3.45 21.10
N GLU A 448 2.62 3.72 19.88
CA GLU A 448 1.27 3.45 19.40
C GLU A 448 1.26 2.18 18.56
N VAL A 449 0.45 1.20 18.93
CA VAL A 449 0.31 -0.03 18.14
C VAL A 449 -0.88 0.10 17.19
N TRP A 450 -0.68 -0.16 15.90
CA TRP A 450 -1.73 -0.15 14.88
C TRP A 450 -1.92 -1.55 14.27
N ASP A 451 -3.12 -1.85 13.78
CA ASP A 451 -3.41 -3.10 13.05
C ASP A 451 -3.02 -2.99 11.56
N ALA A 452 -3.22 -4.07 10.80
CA ALA A 452 -2.94 -4.11 9.36
C ALA A 452 -3.89 -3.23 8.51
N ASP A 453 -4.98 -2.71 9.10
CA ASP A 453 -5.85 -1.69 8.52
C ASP A 453 -5.45 -0.26 8.96
N LEU A 454 -4.30 -0.16 9.64
CA LEU A 454 -3.67 1.06 10.14
C LEU A 454 -4.46 1.77 11.23
N ASN A 455 -5.32 1.06 11.96
CA ASN A 455 -6.10 1.63 13.05
C ASN A 455 -5.41 1.37 14.41
N PRO A 456 -5.48 2.30 15.36
CA PRO A 456 -4.91 2.09 16.70
C PRO A 456 -5.51 0.86 17.40
N VAL A 457 -4.64 -0.10 17.74
CA VAL A 457 -4.94 -1.23 18.62
C VAL A 457 -5.00 -0.69 20.04
N GLY A 458 -6.13 -0.95 20.72
CA GLY A 458 -6.38 -0.44 22.07
C GLY A 458 -6.56 1.09 22.24
N GLY A 459 -6.48 1.90 21.18
CA GLY A 459 -6.62 3.36 21.19
C GLY A 459 -8.06 3.90 21.28
N THR A 460 -8.18 5.15 21.75
CA THR A 460 -9.35 5.91 22.24
C THR A 460 -10.74 5.42 21.81
N ASP A 461 -11.54 5.13 22.83
CA ASP A 461 -12.98 4.93 22.76
C ASP A 461 -13.66 6.06 21.96
N ALA A 462 -14.11 5.74 20.74
CA ALA A 462 -14.80 6.67 19.83
C ALA A 462 -16.27 6.93 20.24
N SER A 463 -16.65 6.60 21.48
CA SER A 463 -17.99 6.81 22.04
C SER A 463 -18.55 8.22 21.83
N ALA A 464 -17.68 9.25 21.86
CA ALA A 464 -18.10 10.64 21.64
C ALA A 464 -18.57 10.91 20.20
N GLU A 465 -18.01 10.24 19.19
CA GLU A 465 -18.39 10.38 17.79
C GLU A 465 -19.71 9.64 17.48
N ILE A 466 -19.96 8.56 18.20
CA ILE A 466 -21.13 7.69 18.00
C ILE A 466 -22.31 8.09 18.91
N GLY A 467 -22.05 8.86 19.96
CA GLY A 467 -23.06 9.26 20.95
C GLY A 467 -23.55 8.11 21.82
N MET A 468 -22.83 6.97 21.83
CA MET A 468 -23.13 5.78 22.61
C MET A 468 -21.84 5.14 23.11
N THR A 469 -21.86 4.59 24.32
CA THR A 469 -20.77 3.78 24.87
C THR A 469 -20.69 2.41 24.20
N ALA A 470 -19.52 1.76 24.26
CA ALA A 470 -19.35 0.40 23.74
C ALA A 470 -20.34 -0.58 24.37
N GLN A 471 -20.57 -0.46 25.68
CA GLN A 471 -21.54 -1.27 26.41
C GLN A 471 -22.96 -1.07 25.89
N GLN A 472 -23.40 0.18 25.67
CA GLN A 472 -24.76 0.43 25.16
C GLN A 472 -24.96 -0.12 23.75
N VAL A 473 -23.94 -0.07 22.89
CA VAL A 473 -24.02 -0.68 21.55
C VAL A 473 -24.11 -2.20 21.68
N TRP A 474 -23.32 -2.79 22.58
CA TRP A 474 -23.33 -4.23 22.84
C TRP A 474 -24.66 -4.71 23.42
N ASP A 475 -25.23 -4.00 24.39
CA ASP A 475 -26.53 -4.34 25.00
C ASP A 475 -27.65 -4.28 23.96
N LYS A 476 -27.62 -3.29 23.06
CA LYS A 476 -28.56 -3.21 21.93
C LYS A 476 -28.37 -4.36 20.94
N MET A 477 -27.14 -4.78 20.68
CA MET A 477 -26.85 -5.94 19.85
C MET A 477 -27.40 -7.23 20.48
N LEU A 478 -27.15 -7.46 21.77
CA LEU A 478 -27.69 -8.61 22.50
C LEU A 478 -29.22 -8.59 22.49
N ALA A 479 -29.85 -7.44 22.71
CA ALA A 479 -31.30 -7.29 22.62
C ALA A 479 -31.84 -7.61 21.22
N ALA A 480 -31.18 -7.11 20.16
CA ALA A 480 -31.53 -7.43 18.77
C ALA A 480 -31.33 -8.91 18.44
N MET A 481 -30.38 -9.58 19.12
CA MET A 481 -30.13 -11.02 18.94
C MET A 481 -31.09 -11.93 19.71
N GLY A 482 -32.01 -11.39 20.52
CA GLY A 482 -32.98 -12.16 21.31
C GLY A 482 -32.82 -12.02 22.82
N GLY A 483 -31.81 -11.28 23.27
CA GLY A 483 -31.50 -10.98 24.67
C GLY A 483 -30.56 -12.02 25.30
N GLU A 484 -29.70 -11.53 26.21
CA GLU A 484 -28.66 -12.34 26.87
C GLU A 484 -29.23 -13.60 27.55
N ALA A 485 -30.35 -13.49 28.27
CA ALA A 485 -30.97 -14.62 28.97
C ALA A 485 -31.47 -15.71 28.01
N THR A 486 -32.10 -15.32 26.89
CA THR A 486 -32.59 -16.26 25.87
C THR A 486 -31.42 -16.95 25.18
N MET A 487 -30.38 -16.19 24.81
CA MET A 487 -29.19 -16.75 24.19
C MET A 487 -28.50 -17.76 25.12
N ARG A 488 -28.36 -17.43 26.41
CA ARG A 488 -27.78 -18.34 27.42
C ARG A 488 -28.63 -19.57 27.72
N SER A 489 -29.93 -19.55 27.40
CA SER A 489 -30.81 -20.72 27.56
C SER A 489 -30.54 -21.82 26.53
N VAL A 490 -29.80 -21.51 25.45
CA VAL A 490 -29.41 -22.48 24.43
C VAL A 490 -28.27 -23.35 24.96
N THR A 491 -28.60 -24.61 25.23
CA THR A 491 -27.68 -25.63 25.78
C THR A 491 -26.98 -26.46 24.70
N SER A 492 -27.57 -26.52 23.50
CA SER A 492 -26.96 -27.12 22.32
C SER A 492 -27.39 -26.42 21.05
N ARG A 493 -26.52 -26.40 20.05
CA ARG A 493 -26.81 -25.86 18.71
C ARG A 493 -26.24 -26.79 17.65
N LYS A 494 -27.07 -27.16 16.68
CA LYS A 494 -26.65 -27.81 15.45
C LYS A 494 -26.94 -26.90 14.27
N MET A 495 -25.91 -26.58 13.50
CA MET A 495 -25.99 -25.82 12.25
C MET A 495 -25.54 -26.70 11.08
N GLN A 496 -26.35 -26.76 10.03
CA GLN A 496 -26.00 -27.42 8.77
C GLN A 496 -26.19 -26.43 7.62
N ALA A 497 -25.28 -26.45 6.65
CA ALA A 497 -25.35 -25.55 5.50
C ALA A 497 -24.70 -26.18 4.25
N GLU A 498 -25.12 -25.70 3.08
CA GLU A 498 -24.32 -25.86 1.86
C GLU A 498 -23.22 -24.80 1.84
N ILE A 499 -22.00 -25.19 1.49
CA ILE A 499 -20.88 -24.27 1.34
C ILE A 499 -20.40 -24.24 -0.11
N ALA A 500 -20.14 -23.04 -0.63
CA ALA A 500 -19.63 -22.84 -1.98
C ALA A 500 -18.48 -21.84 -2.01
N THR A 501 -17.48 -22.08 -2.85
CA THR A 501 -16.36 -21.16 -3.07
C THR A 501 -15.89 -21.18 -4.52
N ASN A 502 -15.32 -20.07 -4.99
CA ASN A 502 -14.77 -19.97 -6.33
C ASN A 502 -13.37 -20.58 -6.38
N ALA A 503 -13.13 -21.47 -7.34
CA ALA A 503 -11.85 -22.09 -7.62
C ALA A 503 -11.52 -21.94 -9.11
N GLY A 504 -10.84 -20.84 -9.46
CA GLY A 504 -10.61 -20.46 -10.85
C GLY A 504 -11.94 -20.17 -11.56
N ASN A 505 -12.17 -20.83 -12.70
CA ASN A 505 -13.40 -20.66 -13.50
C ASN A 505 -14.55 -21.60 -13.05
N SER A 506 -14.45 -22.25 -11.89
CA SER A 506 -15.45 -23.20 -11.39
C SER A 506 -15.83 -22.91 -9.95
N VAL A 507 -17.04 -23.33 -9.56
CA VAL A 507 -17.53 -23.24 -8.18
C VAL A 507 -17.40 -24.61 -7.53
N LEU A 508 -16.62 -24.70 -6.46
CA LEU A 508 -16.58 -25.88 -5.61
C LEU A 508 -17.73 -25.81 -4.61
N LYS A 509 -18.49 -26.90 -4.48
CA LYS A 509 -19.59 -27.04 -3.53
C LYS A 509 -19.26 -28.12 -2.51
N GLY A 510 -19.77 -27.95 -1.31
CA GLY A 510 -19.50 -28.83 -0.18
C GLY A 510 -20.59 -28.77 0.87
N LYS A 511 -20.33 -29.42 1.99
CA LYS A 511 -21.20 -29.42 3.18
C LYS A 511 -20.47 -28.81 4.36
N PHE A 512 -21.22 -28.05 5.14
CA PHE A 512 -20.77 -27.50 6.41
C PHE A 512 -21.67 -28.02 7.53
N GLU A 513 -21.07 -28.46 8.63
CA GLU A 513 -21.77 -28.82 9.86
C GLU A 513 -21.05 -28.23 11.06
N MET A 514 -21.80 -27.70 12.01
CA MET A 514 -21.30 -27.29 13.31
C MET A 514 -22.25 -27.80 14.39
N ILE A 515 -21.69 -28.39 15.43
CA ILE A 515 -22.42 -28.94 16.58
C ILE A 515 -21.75 -28.40 17.83
N GLU A 516 -22.54 -27.81 18.71
CA GLU A 516 -22.06 -27.24 19.95
C GLU A 516 -22.92 -27.73 21.11
N GLU A 517 -22.28 -27.99 22.24
CA GLU A 517 -22.91 -28.40 23.48
C GLU A 517 -22.27 -27.62 24.64
N ALA A 518 -23.11 -26.98 25.46
CA ALA A 518 -22.66 -26.27 26.64
C ALA A 518 -22.31 -27.26 27.78
N PRO A 519 -21.27 -26.98 28.58
CA PRO A 519 -20.29 -25.92 28.38
C PRO A 519 -19.14 -26.35 27.45
N ASN A 520 -18.68 -25.42 26.61
CA ASN A 520 -17.39 -25.46 25.95
C ASN A 520 -17.08 -26.70 25.10
N LYS A 521 -18.03 -27.21 24.32
CA LYS A 521 -17.78 -28.26 23.33
C LYS A 521 -18.25 -27.84 21.96
N VAL A 522 -17.35 -27.87 20.99
CA VAL A 522 -17.63 -27.51 19.61
C VAL A 522 -17.04 -28.56 18.69
N TYR A 523 -17.84 -29.00 17.74
CA TYR A 523 -17.42 -29.77 16.58
C TYR A 523 -17.79 -28.99 15.33
N GLN A 524 -16.85 -28.85 14.40
CA GLN A 524 -17.06 -28.19 13.13
C GLN A 524 -16.49 -29.06 12.02
N MET A 525 -17.22 -29.14 10.91
CA MET A 525 -16.83 -29.92 9.75
C MET A 525 -17.11 -29.12 8.48
N MET A 526 -16.11 -29.10 7.61
CA MET A 526 -16.20 -28.57 6.27
C MET A 526 -15.71 -29.64 5.29
N ASP A 527 -16.59 -30.10 4.40
CA ASP A 527 -16.28 -31.10 3.38
C ASP A 527 -16.53 -30.51 2.00
N MET A 528 -15.43 -30.20 1.29
CA MET A 528 -15.44 -29.66 -0.07
C MET A 528 -15.25 -30.77 -1.14
N GLY A 529 -15.38 -32.04 -0.76
CA GLY A 529 -15.14 -33.21 -1.61
C GLY A 529 -13.66 -33.50 -1.89
N ILE A 530 -12.88 -32.48 -2.25
CA ILE A 530 -11.42 -32.59 -2.46
C ILE A 530 -10.62 -32.57 -1.15
N ALA A 531 -11.19 -31.93 -0.14
CA ALA A 531 -10.62 -31.78 1.18
C ALA A 531 -11.74 -31.75 2.21
N LYS A 532 -11.50 -32.41 3.34
CA LYS A 532 -12.38 -32.40 4.50
C LYS A 532 -11.58 -31.96 5.72
N THR A 533 -12.09 -30.94 6.40
CA THR A 533 -11.54 -30.45 7.67
C THR A 533 -12.54 -30.72 8.77
N GLU A 534 -12.09 -31.33 9.85
CA GLU A 534 -12.85 -31.53 11.08
C GLU A 534 -12.09 -30.85 12.21
N GLN A 535 -12.77 -29.99 12.96
CA GLN A 535 -12.24 -29.34 14.15
C GLN A 535 -13.08 -29.73 15.35
N TYR A 536 -12.39 -30.08 16.42
CA TYR A 536 -12.97 -30.40 17.70
C TYR A 536 -12.35 -29.48 18.73
N SER A 537 -13.17 -28.75 19.48
CA SER A 537 -12.69 -27.78 20.46
C SER A 537 -13.39 -28.03 21.78
N THR A 538 -12.58 -28.12 22.83
CA THR A 538 -13.01 -28.02 24.21
C THR A 538 -12.38 -26.78 24.83
N GLY A 539 -12.91 -26.29 25.94
CA GLY A 539 -12.32 -25.15 26.66
C GLY A 539 -10.86 -25.33 27.10
N SER A 540 -10.26 -26.51 26.90
CA SER A 540 -8.87 -26.82 27.27
C SER A 540 -8.02 -27.48 26.16
N ALA A 541 -8.62 -27.84 25.01
CA ALA A 541 -7.92 -28.52 23.93
C ALA A 541 -8.63 -28.33 22.58
N VAL A 542 -7.87 -28.18 21.50
CA VAL A 542 -8.36 -28.15 20.13
C VAL A 542 -7.66 -29.24 19.31
N ALA A 543 -8.42 -30.01 18.55
CA ALA A 543 -7.92 -31.00 17.60
C ALA A 543 -8.46 -30.67 16.21
N MET A 544 -7.57 -30.56 15.23
CA MET A 544 -7.90 -30.39 13.83
C MET A 544 -7.45 -31.61 13.04
N LEU A 545 -8.36 -32.18 12.24
CA LEU A 545 -8.09 -33.24 11.29
C LEU A 545 -8.31 -32.73 9.88
N ILE A 546 -7.29 -32.84 9.03
CA ILE A 546 -7.33 -32.40 7.65
C ILE A 546 -7.09 -33.62 6.77
N SER A 547 -8.11 -33.98 5.99
CA SER A 547 -8.05 -35.05 5.00
C SER A 547 -8.08 -34.44 3.61
N ARG A 548 -7.13 -34.79 2.74
CA ARG A 548 -7.12 -34.38 1.33
C ARG A 548 -6.94 -35.58 0.42
N SER A 549 -7.60 -35.56 -0.74
CA SER A 549 -7.49 -36.65 -1.71
C SER A 549 -6.02 -36.89 -2.11
N GLY A 550 -5.59 -38.15 -2.04
CA GLY A 550 -4.23 -38.55 -2.41
C GLY A 550 -3.15 -38.32 -1.35
N THR A 551 -3.49 -37.81 -0.15
CA THR A 551 -2.53 -37.62 0.95
C THR A 551 -3.02 -38.27 2.25
N PRO A 552 -2.11 -38.78 3.11
CA PRO A 552 -2.49 -39.23 4.45
C PRO A 552 -3.16 -38.12 5.27
N PRO A 553 -4.20 -38.43 6.08
CA PRO A 553 -4.80 -37.46 6.98
C PRO A 553 -3.78 -36.85 7.93
N GLN A 554 -3.86 -35.54 8.13
CA GLN A 554 -3.03 -34.81 9.08
C GLN A 554 -3.85 -34.49 10.32
N THR A 555 -3.22 -34.59 11.49
CA THR A 555 -3.82 -34.22 12.77
C THR A 555 -2.95 -33.19 13.46
N GLN A 556 -3.57 -32.12 13.95
CA GLN A 556 -2.94 -31.12 14.78
C GLN A 556 -3.69 -31.05 16.11
N LYS A 557 -2.96 -31.14 17.23
CA LYS A 557 -3.50 -31.00 18.57
C LYS A 557 -2.90 -29.75 19.23
N ILE A 558 -3.73 -28.94 19.85
CA ILE A 558 -3.37 -27.73 20.59
C ILE A 558 -3.89 -27.92 22.01
N GLU A 559 -2.99 -27.85 22.99
CA GLU A 559 -3.28 -28.07 24.41
C GLU A 559 -2.59 -27.01 25.28
N GLY A 560 -2.95 -26.95 26.56
CA GLY A 560 -2.35 -26.03 27.53
C GLY A 560 -2.66 -24.55 27.22
N GLU A 561 -1.75 -23.66 27.56
CA GLU A 561 -1.91 -22.20 27.36
C GLU A 561 -2.24 -21.82 25.90
N ALA A 562 -1.76 -22.59 24.92
CA ALA A 562 -2.04 -22.34 23.52
C ALA A 562 -3.52 -22.60 23.16
N ALA A 563 -4.18 -23.54 23.85
CA ALA A 563 -5.60 -23.83 23.65
C ALA A 563 -6.49 -22.76 24.27
N GLU A 564 -6.02 -22.05 25.31
CA GLU A 564 -6.79 -20.98 25.96
C GLU A 564 -7.13 -19.82 25.01
N LYS A 565 -6.35 -19.64 23.93
CA LYS A 565 -6.65 -18.67 22.87
C LYS A 565 -7.95 -18.96 22.12
N TYR A 566 -8.40 -20.20 22.12
CA TYR A 566 -9.63 -20.63 21.46
C TYR A 566 -10.85 -20.63 22.40
N TYR A 567 -10.69 -20.29 23.67
CA TYR A 567 -11.73 -20.37 24.70
C TYR A 567 -13.02 -19.61 24.33
N GLU A 568 -12.90 -18.44 23.70
CA GLU A 568 -14.05 -17.70 23.17
C GLU A 568 -14.85 -18.56 22.18
N SER A 569 -14.17 -19.14 21.19
CA SER A 569 -14.77 -19.95 20.12
C SER A 569 -15.39 -21.26 20.61
N THR A 570 -15.23 -21.63 21.89
CA THR A 570 -15.87 -22.82 22.45
C THR A 570 -17.27 -22.54 23.04
N HIS A 571 -17.67 -21.28 23.18
CA HIS A 571 -18.98 -20.92 23.72
C HIS A 571 -20.05 -20.90 22.61
N ILE A 572 -21.24 -21.40 22.93
CA ILE A 572 -22.43 -21.17 22.11
C ILE A 572 -22.76 -19.68 22.22
N MET A 573 -22.71 -18.96 21.11
CA MET A 573 -22.98 -17.50 21.06
C MET A 573 -22.11 -16.73 22.08
N PRO A 574 -20.79 -16.64 21.85
CA PRO A 574 -19.84 -16.05 22.79
C PRO A 574 -20.19 -14.61 23.18
N GLU A 575 -20.97 -13.90 22.35
CA GLU A 575 -21.42 -12.53 22.60
C GLU A 575 -22.14 -12.37 23.95
N ALA A 576 -22.91 -13.40 24.36
CA ALA A 576 -23.64 -13.40 25.61
C ALA A 576 -22.75 -13.63 26.84
N TYR A 577 -21.49 -14.03 26.66
CA TYR A 577 -20.56 -14.44 27.73
C TYR A 577 -19.33 -13.52 27.86
N VAL A 578 -19.26 -12.43 27.08
CA VAL A 578 -18.12 -11.48 27.06
C VAL A 578 -17.69 -11.04 28.46
N LYS A 579 -18.65 -10.69 29.32
CA LYS A 579 -18.39 -10.25 30.69
C LYS A 579 -17.82 -11.38 31.56
N ASP A 580 -18.34 -12.59 31.41
CA ASP A 580 -17.89 -13.77 32.17
C ASP A 580 -16.47 -14.18 31.76
N MET A 581 -16.10 -13.91 30.51
CA MET A 581 -14.76 -14.13 29.98
C MET A 581 -13.76 -13.02 30.37
N GLY A 582 -14.18 -12.03 31.16
CA GLY A 582 -13.33 -10.92 31.62
C GLY A 582 -12.91 -9.97 30.49
N ALA A 583 -13.62 -9.97 29.37
CA ALA A 583 -13.31 -9.12 28.24
C ALA A 583 -13.79 -7.69 28.43
N THR A 584 -13.12 -6.76 27.76
CA THR A 584 -13.48 -5.33 27.78
C THR A 584 -13.95 -4.89 26.40
N LEU A 585 -14.93 -3.99 26.36
CA LEU A 585 -15.49 -3.45 25.13
C LEU A 585 -14.92 -2.06 24.84
N LYS A 586 -14.60 -1.79 23.57
CA LYS A 586 -14.14 -0.47 23.10
C LYS A 586 -14.83 -0.09 21.80
N VAL A 587 -15.29 1.16 21.69
CA VAL A 587 -15.78 1.68 20.41
C VAL A 587 -14.60 2.07 19.53
N LYS A 588 -14.52 1.53 18.32
CA LYS A 588 -13.47 1.83 17.32
C LYS A 588 -13.88 2.93 16.35
N GLY A 589 -15.17 3.15 16.15
CA GLY A 589 -15.71 4.21 15.28
C GLY A 589 -16.77 3.70 14.33
N LYS A 590 -17.09 4.50 13.30
CA LYS A 590 -18.01 4.12 12.23
C LYS A 590 -17.26 3.39 11.11
N LYS A 591 -17.90 2.38 10.54
CA LYS A 591 -17.38 1.61 9.40
C LYS A 591 -18.54 1.31 8.45
N VAL A 592 -18.32 1.39 7.15
CA VAL A 592 -19.27 0.83 6.18
C VAL A 592 -18.79 -0.57 5.83
N VAL A 593 -19.69 -1.54 5.83
CA VAL A 593 -19.41 -2.93 5.44
C VAL A 593 -20.48 -3.35 4.42
N ASN A 594 -20.08 -3.65 3.19
CA ASN A 594 -21.00 -4.02 2.10
C ASN A 594 -22.16 -3.01 1.94
N GLY A 595 -21.85 -1.71 2.00
CA GLY A 595 -22.84 -0.63 1.89
C GLY A 595 -23.71 -0.41 3.13
N VAL A 596 -23.49 -1.16 4.22
CA VAL A 596 -24.21 -1.01 5.49
C VAL A 596 -23.39 -0.17 6.47
N GLU A 597 -23.97 0.92 6.96
CA GLU A 597 -23.36 1.71 8.04
C GLU A 597 -23.35 0.91 9.35
N CYS A 598 -22.17 0.79 9.94
CA CYS A 598 -21.91 0.03 11.15
C CYS A 598 -21.19 0.87 12.21
N VAL A 599 -21.44 0.52 13.46
CA VAL A 599 -20.59 0.86 14.60
C VAL A 599 -19.62 -0.30 14.83
N GLN A 600 -18.33 -0.02 14.83
CA GLN A 600 -17.31 -1.03 15.08
C GLN A 600 -16.98 -1.08 16.58
N ILE A 601 -17.17 -2.25 17.20
CA ILE A 601 -16.83 -2.55 18.59
C ILE A 601 -15.68 -3.55 18.62
N ALA A 602 -14.67 -3.27 19.42
CA ALA A 602 -13.63 -4.22 19.77
C ALA A 602 -13.94 -4.90 21.10
N VAL A 603 -13.84 -6.23 21.11
CA VAL A 603 -13.93 -7.08 22.29
C VAL A 603 -12.52 -7.57 22.60
N VAL A 604 -11.95 -7.08 23.70
CA VAL A 604 -10.57 -7.39 24.09
C VAL A 604 -10.60 -8.46 25.18
N TYR A 605 -10.31 -9.70 24.78
CA TYR A 605 -10.21 -10.84 25.67
C TYR A 605 -8.81 -10.93 26.31
N PRO A 606 -8.70 -11.23 27.60
CA PRO A 606 -7.39 -11.33 28.28
C PRO A 606 -6.45 -12.37 27.67
N LYS A 607 -6.99 -13.47 27.14
CA LYS A 607 -6.22 -14.63 26.66
C LYS A 607 -6.15 -14.74 25.14
N SER A 608 -7.21 -14.35 24.44
CA SER A 608 -7.36 -14.56 22.99
C SER A 608 -6.99 -13.33 22.14
N GLY A 609 -6.94 -12.13 22.74
CA GLY A 609 -6.66 -10.89 22.02
C GLY A 609 -7.93 -10.12 21.64
N GLU A 610 -7.87 -9.36 20.55
CA GLU A 610 -8.94 -8.46 20.11
C GLU A 610 -9.80 -9.13 19.02
N ALA A 611 -11.11 -9.20 19.23
CA ALA A 611 -12.10 -9.48 18.18
C ALA A 611 -12.81 -8.18 17.78
N LEU A 612 -13.15 -8.01 16.50
CA LEU A 612 -13.87 -6.84 15.99
C LEU A 612 -15.26 -7.22 15.50
N TYR A 613 -16.26 -6.49 15.98
CA TYR A 613 -17.65 -6.60 15.58
C TYR A 613 -18.06 -5.33 14.85
N SER A 614 -18.45 -5.45 13.58
CA SER A 614 -19.11 -4.37 12.84
C SER A 614 -20.61 -4.57 12.96
N ILE A 615 -21.26 -3.73 13.77
CA ILE A 615 -22.67 -3.85 14.16
C ILE A 615 -23.50 -2.85 13.37
N ASN A 616 -24.55 -3.28 12.68
CA ASN A 616 -25.43 -2.41 11.90
C ASN A 616 -25.96 -1.25 12.76
N ALA A 617 -25.76 0.00 12.32
CA ALA A 617 -26.15 1.18 13.10
C ALA A 617 -27.67 1.33 13.30
N SER A 618 -28.48 0.72 12.42
CA SER A 618 -29.94 0.79 12.45
C SER A 618 -30.57 -0.42 13.13
N THR A 619 -30.13 -1.64 12.77
CA THR A 619 -30.75 -2.89 13.28
C THR A 619 -30.05 -3.46 14.51
N TYR A 620 -28.83 -3.00 14.81
CA TYR A 620 -27.95 -3.53 15.85
C TYR A 620 -27.58 -5.02 15.69
N LEU A 621 -27.86 -5.63 14.53
CA LEU A 621 -27.38 -6.97 14.23
C LEU A 621 -25.94 -6.93 13.71
N PRO A 622 -25.10 -7.91 14.07
CA PRO A 622 -23.75 -8.02 13.51
C PRO A 622 -23.79 -8.15 11.98
N VAL A 623 -22.94 -7.41 11.29
CA VAL A 623 -22.74 -7.46 9.83
C VAL A 623 -21.43 -8.16 9.49
N ARG A 624 -20.39 -7.92 10.28
CA ARG A 624 -19.08 -8.58 10.13
C ARG A 624 -18.47 -8.85 11.49
N ILE A 625 -17.88 -10.03 11.64
CA ILE A 625 -17.11 -10.44 12.81
C ILE A 625 -15.70 -10.81 12.32
N ASP A 626 -14.69 -10.12 12.84
CA ASP A 626 -13.28 -10.48 12.71
C ASP A 626 -12.85 -11.07 14.06
N PRO A 627 -12.87 -12.40 14.25
CA PRO A 627 -12.62 -13.01 15.56
C PRO A 627 -11.16 -12.87 15.98
N SER A 628 -10.91 -12.94 17.29
CA SER A 628 -9.56 -12.91 17.87
C SER A 628 -8.69 -14.07 17.38
N MET A 629 -9.31 -15.23 17.18
CA MET A 629 -8.76 -16.42 16.53
C MET A 629 -9.81 -17.00 15.59
N GLY A 630 -9.44 -17.25 14.33
CA GLY A 630 -10.34 -17.83 13.34
C GLY A 630 -10.39 -17.01 12.04
N MET A 631 -11.42 -17.25 11.24
CA MET A 631 -11.61 -16.59 9.95
C MET A 631 -12.68 -15.50 10.07
N PRO A 632 -12.45 -14.29 9.53
CA PRO A 632 -13.48 -13.28 9.42
C PRO A 632 -14.73 -13.78 8.71
N SER A 633 -15.88 -13.24 9.09
CA SER A 633 -17.16 -13.60 8.49
C SER A 633 -18.06 -12.38 8.29
N ILE A 634 -18.83 -12.40 7.20
CA ILE A 634 -19.92 -11.46 6.92
C ILE A 634 -21.24 -12.20 7.13
N LEU A 635 -22.16 -11.56 7.84
CA LEU A 635 -23.41 -12.16 8.32
C LEU A 635 -24.59 -11.40 7.72
N SER A 636 -25.55 -12.12 7.15
CA SER A 636 -26.77 -11.53 6.59
C SER A 636 -27.94 -12.52 6.63
N ASP A 637 -29.11 -12.08 6.13
CA ASP A 637 -30.37 -12.83 6.16
C ASP A 637 -30.74 -13.32 7.57
N TRP A 638 -30.74 -12.39 8.52
CA TRP A 638 -31.01 -12.69 9.93
C TRP A 638 -32.48 -13.09 10.14
N LYS A 639 -32.73 -14.23 10.81
CA LYS A 639 -34.08 -14.73 11.16
C LYS A 639 -34.11 -15.30 12.58
N THR A 640 -35.29 -15.31 13.18
CA THR A 640 -35.51 -15.86 14.52
C THR A 640 -35.66 -17.37 14.50
N VAL A 641 -34.99 -18.06 15.42
CA VAL A 641 -35.13 -19.50 15.74
C VAL A 641 -35.25 -19.61 17.26
N ASP A 642 -36.39 -20.12 17.75
CA ASP A 642 -36.72 -20.26 19.18
C ASP A 642 -36.39 -19.01 20.05
N GLY A 643 -36.71 -17.83 19.52
CA GLY A 643 -36.54 -16.55 20.23
C GLY A 643 -35.14 -15.93 20.10
N VAL A 644 -34.21 -16.58 19.40
CA VAL A 644 -32.85 -16.06 19.15
C VAL A 644 -32.66 -15.77 17.66
N MET A 645 -32.00 -14.66 17.32
CA MET A 645 -31.69 -14.34 15.92
C MET A 645 -30.41 -15.03 15.46
N PHE A 646 -30.48 -15.68 14.31
CA PHE A 646 -29.33 -16.28 13.62
C PHE A 646 -29.22 -15.83 12.17
N PRO A 647 -28.02 -15.75 11.60
CA PRO A 647 -27.82 -15.48 10.18
C PRO A 647 -28.13 -16.73 9.34
N PHE A 648 -28.90 -16.56 8.26
CA PHE A 648 -29.17 -17.62 7.27
C PHE A 648 -28.29 -17.52 6.02
N ALA A 649 -27.41 -16.50 5.97
CA ALA A 649 -26.32 -16.40 5.01
C ALA A 649 -25.04 -15.96 5.73
N ILE A 650 -23.97 -16.73 5.56
CA ILE A 650 -22.64 -16.43 6.15
C ILE A 650 -21.61 -16.51 5.03
N THR A 651 -20.79 -15.47 4.88
CA THR A 651 -19.62 -15.52 4.00
C THR A 651 -18.37 -15.55 4.85
N ILE A 652 -17.66 -16.69 4.84
CA ILE A 652 -16.38 -16.84 5.53
C ILE A 652 -15.27 -16.35 4.60
N ILE A 653 -14.36 -15.55 5.14
CA ILE A 653 -13.24 -14.94 4.41
C ILE A 653 -11.94 -15.57 4.97
N PRO A 654 -11.55 -16.77 4.49
CA PRO A 654 -10.33 -17.43 4.95
C PRO A 654 -9.09 -16.57 4.69
N MET A 655 -9.08 -15.88 3.57
CA MET A 655 -8.10 -14.89 3.16
C MET A 655 -8.82 -13.80 2.37
N PRO A 656 -8.37 -12.53 2.41
CA PRO A 656 -9.02 -11.50 1.62
C PRO A 656 -8.94 -11.84 0.11
N GLY A 657 -10.05 -11.66 -0.61
CA GLY A 657 -10.22 -12.12 -2.00
C GLY A 657 -10.66 -13.58 -2.17
N GLN A 658 -10.68 -14.38 -1.10
CA GLN A 658 -11.30 -15.70 -1.08
C GLN A 658 -12.55 -15.67 -0.21
N GLU A 659 -13.67 -16.12 -0.77
CA GLU A 659 -14.95 -16.16 -0.08
C GLU A 659 -15.53 -17.58 -0.13
N MET A 660 -16.01 -18.04 1.02
CA MET A 660 -16.79 -19.27 1.12
C MET A 660 -18.19 -18.91 1.62
N HIS A 661 -19.19 -19.13 0.79
CA HIS A 661 -20.57 -18.77 1.07
C HIS A 661 -21.31 -19.96 1.63
N LEU A 662 -21.82 -19.82 2.86
CA LEU A 662 -22.75 -20.74 3.47
C LEU A 662 -24.18 -20.26 3.17
N LYS A 663 -24.96 -21.15 2.57
CA LYS A 663 -26.37 -20.94 2.22
C LYS A 663 -27.22 -22.12 2.71
N ASP A 664 -28.53 -21.96 2.64
CA ASP A 664 -29.51 -22.96 3.06
C ASP A 664 -29.26 -23.45 4.50
N ILE A 665 -28.91 -22.48 5.37
CA ILE A 665 -28.53 -22.76 6.74
C ILE A 665 -29.75 -23.24 7.52
N GLN A 666 -29.59 -24.35 8.22
CA GLN A 666 -30.59 -24.93 9.12
C GLN A 666 -30.03 -24.97 10.54
N TYR A 667 -30.82 -24.46 11.49
CA TYR A 667 -30.50 -24.50 12.91
C TYR A 667 -31.45 -25.46 13.65
N LYS A 668 -30.90 -26.21 14.60
CA LYS A 668 -31.64 -26.91 15.65
C LYS A 668 -31.03 -26.57 17.00
N LEU A 669 -31.86 -26.20 17.96
CA LEU A 669 -31.43 -25.73 19.28
C LEU A 669 -31.96 -26.68 20.34
N ASN A 670 -31.18 -26.85 21.42
CA ASN A 670 -31.58 -27.63 22.60
C ASN A 670 -31.91 -29.11 22.34
N ASP A 671 -31.52 -29.64 21.17
CA ASP A 671 -31.59 -31.06 20.86
C ASP A 671 -30.50 -31.83 21.63
N PRO A 672 -30.78 -33.04 22.16
CA PRO A 672 -29.76 -33.89 22.76
C PRO A 672 -28.64 -34.21 21.78
N ILE A 673 -27.39 -33.96 22.17
CA ILE A 673 -26.20 -34.30 21.37
C ILE A 673 -25.58 -35.59 21.88
N SER A 674 -25.25 -36.51 20.97
CA SER A 674 -24.56 -37.74 21.34
C SER A 674 -23.15 -37.42 21.86
N PRO A 675 -22.75 -37.91 23.05
CA PRO A 675 -21.40 -37.69 23.57
C PRO A 675 -20.29 -38.17 22.63
N ALA A 676 -20.60 -39.15 21.76
CA ALA A 676 -19.67 -39.69 20.77
C ALA A 676 -19.22 -38.67 19.70
N VAL A 677 -19.92 -37.53 19.56
CA VAL A 677 -19.52 -36.45 18.66
C VAL A 677 -18.19 -35.83 19.11
N PHE A 678 -17.93 -35.77 20.43
CA PHE A 678 -16.77 -35.09 21.00
C PHE A 678 -15.64 -36.04 21.44
N THR A 679 -15.82 -37.36 21.32
CA THR A 679 -14.86 -38.35 21.85
C THR A 679 -13.60 -38.54 21.01
N LYS A 680 -13.53 -38.03 19.77
CA LYS A 680 -12.29 -38.04 18.96
C LYS A 680 -11.19 -37.10 19.50
N ILE A 681 -11.47 -36.38 20.59
CA ILE A 681 -10.53 -35.48 21.28
C ILE A 681 -9.69 -36.21 22.34
N GLN A 682 -10.14 -37.38 22.82
CA GLN A 682 -9.47 -38.14 23.88
C GLN A 682 -8.27 -38.94 23.37
#